data_AF-A0A966S2Z0-F1
#
_entry.id   AF-A0A966S2Z0-F1
#
_cell.length_a   1.000
_cell.length_b   1.000
_cell.length_c   1.000
_cell.angle_alpha   90.00
_cell.angle_beta   90.00
_cell.angle_gamma   90.00
#
_symmetry.space_group_name_H-M   'P 1'
#
loop_
_entity.id
_entity.type
_entity.pdbx_description
1 polymer ?
#
loop_
_entity_poly.entity_id
_entity_poly.type
_entity_poly.pdbx_seq_one_letter_code
_entity_poly.pdbx_strand_id
1 'polypeptide(L)'
;MSTILKSICQSYSREVTEYLRVSRILGPGQQLADFLHTNRLADKNEEVFQVFDRSTKFLADAGKNYYSSSEAQEWHQKFLKVVSEFKVILGSPMLTNAGRREKSVSACSIPPVHLSQMRREEIARMVGDYHTRGMGTGFCLDDVDDPKEMVRYLNQVAMAEVQKGVIERSCGNMGVLSIHHPKVLSFIRVKQESPDIKDWKFNLSVNITDAFIDALQKKELFTLSDGQKVDPEVLMNLISENAHATGDPGLIFMDRINRLNRVPHMGRYETVVPCGEVSLFSGEVCQFSYLNLPKFLIEDQMDWNALKDSIHTIMVILDNAVEVNIDRMPTKLSAKVISNLRRVGIGICGFSELLHAKGLSYGSFEAQNFAKELMSFINLESKRASVELSRQRGSFPAFRHVSTRLDLFTKPFQNVPTRLASEKDWEKLSSEIQQVGIRNLSTTIIPPSGRSSLMAGSTASIEPPFSLVLDERLKKTIKIQAIKEGYLSDLGAVYDCIQKTGSLQQSALPLSIKRIYRTALELTPQDHLSMTSAFQSHTDEGISKTVNLVENSSVEEVNQVFKAAICAQNMKGITIYRNNSRSLQPKTLSTSSKDSAMVIDSIYGPTKVTPKIAKILASPLLERLKNISQNGIAYLVDPRQSTSRFEHSVGVMVLAKMLGASELEQIQALLHDVAHTPFSHLIDSVYGLENQDYHERHKQRFLSQKWVQKVLLDCDISLKDLGGQNSKFFEKKGINVDRLDYMIRDLKAVGRIFQPEYSIILNHLVIEEGRIKCRDLATAKLLFDKFLEVNQEVYFDPKVEAASAAFVYLMQKMLKSGHLKEEDFERNENEILDLIKNSPYQAEFAKIGPDSYRGCSLEKNGRPPILRKLRFIDPEIQGLKGTLTDWDNQARVQLEEYLLKTPKEVYYHG
;
A
#
# COMPACT_ATOMS: atom_id res chain seq x y z
N MET A 1 -43.97 3.38 11.22
CA MET A 1 -42.58 3.53 10.73
C MET A 1 -41.54 3.27 11.81
N SER A 2 -41.59 3.94 12.98
CA SER A 2 -40.65 3.72 14.09
C SER A 2 -40.51 2.26 14.53
N THR A 3 -41.61 1.50 14.65
CA THR A 3 -41.58 0.05 14.98
C THR A 3 -40.80 -0.79 13.96
N ILE A 4 -40.96 -0.49 12.66
CA ILE A 4 -40.27 -1.21 11.57
C ILE A 4 -38.76 -0.90 11.62
N LEU A 5 -38.39 0.38 11.73
CA LEU A 5 -36.99 0.78 11.83
C LEU A 5 -36.32 0.21 13.09
N LYS A 6 -37.04 0.15 14.21
CA LYS A 6 -36.54 -0.48 15.44
C LYS A 6 -36.27 -1.97 15.23
N SER A 7 -37.17 -2.69 14.55
CA SER A 7 -36.97 -4.11 14.21
C SER A 7 -35.77 -4.32 13.27
N ILE A 8 -35.60 -3.45 12.26
CA ILE A 8 -34.45 -3.49 11.34
C ILE A 8 -33.15 -3.25 12.12
N CYS A 9 -33.13 -2.20 12.95
CA CYS A 9 -31.99 -1.86 13.80
C CYS A 9 -31.62 -3.02 14.73
N GLN A 10 -32.60 -3.69 15.34
CA GLN A 10 -32.37 -4.87 16.19
C GLN A 10 -31.80 -6.05 15.40
N SER A 11 -32.25 -6.27 14.15
CA SER A 11 -31.69 -7.31 13.29
C SER A 11 -30.21 -7.06 12.99
N TYR A 12 -29.86 -5.87 12.52
CA TYR A 12 -28.48 -5.52 12.23
C TYR A 12 -27.60 -5.44 13.49
N SER A 13 -28.15 -5.01 14.63
CA SER A 13 -27.42 -5.03 15.90
C SER A 13 -27.03 -6.44 16.31
N ARG A 14 -27.83 -7.46 16.00
CA ARG A 14 -27.47 -8.87 16.23
C ARG A 14 -26.33 -9.34 15.32
N GLU A 15 -26.36 -8.99 14.03
CA GLU A 15 -25.26 -9.28 13.10
C GLU A 15 -23.94 -8.66 13.58
N VAL A 16 -23.97 -7.38 13.98
CA VAL A 16 -22.79 -6.68 14.49
C VAL A 16 -22.33 -7.29 15.82
N THR A 17 -23.26 -7.65 16.71
CA THR A 17 -22.92 -8.33 17.97
C THR A 17 -22.16 -9.62 17.71
N GLU A 18 -22.59 -10.41 16.74
CA GLU A 18 -21.89 -11.65 16.37
C GLU A 18 -20.49 -11.37 15.84
N TYR A 19 -20.35 -10.42 14.91
CA TYR A 19 -19.04 -9.99 14.41
C TYR A 19 -18.08 -9.58 15.55
N LEU A 20 -18.57 -8.78 16.50
CA LEU A 20 -17.77 -8.31 17.64
C LEU A 20 -17.39 -9.43 18.60
N ARG A 21 -18.24 -10.44 18.78
CA ARG A 21 -17.94 -11.63 19.61
C ARG A 21 -16.89 -12.52 18.95
N VAL A 22 -17.04 -12.82 17.66
CA VAL A 22 -16.04 -13.59 16.89
C VAL A 22 -14.70 -12.87 16.85
N SER A 23 -14.73 -11.53 16.79
CA SER A 23 -13.54 -10.67 16.87
C SER A 23 -12.94 -10.55 18.28
N ARG A 24 -13.53 -11.21 19.29
CA ARG A 24 -13.12 -11.16 20.72
C ARG A 24 -13.14 -9.74 21.33
N ILE A 25 -13.95 -8.85 20.76
CA ILE A 25 -14.16 -7.49 21.28
C ILE A 25 -15.25 -7.51 22.36
N LEU A 26 -16.28 -8.33 22.15
CA LEU A 26 -17.32 -8.62 23.13
C LEU A 26 -17.15 -10.01 23.71
N GLY A 27 -17.40 -10.12 25.02
CA GLY A 27 -17.47 -11.38 25.74
C GLY A 27 -18.82 -12.09 25.55
N PRO A 28 -18.94 -13.34 26.04
CA PRO A 28 -20.20 -14.08 26.01
C PRO A 28 -21.33 -13.28 26.68
N GLY A 29 -22.52 -13.29 26.08
CA GLY A 29 -23.70 -12.57 26.59
C GLY A 29 -23.74 -11.07 26.28
N GLN A 30 -22.61 -10.42 26.02
CA GLN A 30 -22.56 -8.98 25.69
C GLN A 30 -23.12 -8.69 24.29
N GLN A 31 -23.71 -7.51 24.12
CA GLN A 31 -24.35 -7.04 22.89
C GLN A 31 -23.74 -5.72 22.39
N LEU A 32 -24.14 -5.28 21.18
CA LEU A 32 -23.71 -3.99 20.63
C LEU A 32 -23.97 -2.82 21.59
N ALA A 33 -25.07 -2.83 22.36
CA ALA A 33 -25.34 -1.81 23.37
C ALA A 33 -24.19 -1.72 24.41
N ASP A 34 -23.68 -2.85 24.91
CA ASP A 34 -22.55 -2.88 25.84
C ASP A 34 -21.30 -2.24 25.23
N PHE A 35 -21.03 -2.51 23.95
CA PHE A 35 -19.93 -1.86 23.23
C PHE A 35 -20.10 -0.32 23.21
N LEU A 36 -21.32 0.17 22.92
CA LEU A 36 -21.60 1.61 22.93
C LEU A 36 -21.42 2.23 24.32
N HIS A 37 -21.85 1.54 25.38
CA HIS A 37 -21.68 1.99 26.76
C HIS A 37 -20.21 2.01 27.20
N THR A 38 -19.47 0.91 26.99
CA THR A 38 -18.04 0.81 27.35
C THR A 38 -17.21 1.86 26.62
N ASN A 39 -17.58 2.20 25.38
CA ASN A 39 -16.89 3.22 24.58
C ASN A 39 -17.45 4.64 24.77
N ARG A 40 -18.35 4.85 25.73
CA ARG A 40 -18.99 6.15 26.06
C ARG A 40 -19.74 6.81 24.89
N LEU A 41 -20.19 6.00 23.93
CA LEU A 41 -21.01 6.44 22.79
C LEU A 41 -22.49 6.59 23.17
N ALA A 42 -22.93 5.87 24.20
CA ALA A 42 -24.29 5.87 24.74
C ALA A 42 -24.29 6.16 26.25
N ASP A 43 -25.42 6.61 26.80
CA ASP A 43 -25.60 6.72 28.26
C ASP A 43 -25.88 5.37 28.92
N LYS A 44 -25.70 5.27 30.23
CA LYS A 44 -26.03 4.04 30.99
C LYS A 44 -27.52 3.74 30.77
N ASN A 45 -27.84 2.61 30.14
CA ASN A 45 -29.19 2.12 29.80
C ASN A 45 -29.81 2.64 28.49
N GLU A 46 -29.06 3.33 27.64
CA GLU A 46 -29.56 3.75 26.32
C GLU A 46 -29.42 2.61 25.28
N GLU A 47 -30.53 2.14 24.73
CA GLU A 47 -30.56 1.12 23.68
C GLU A 47 -30.00 1.66 22.35
N VAL A 48 -29.48 0.78 21.48
CA VAL A 48 -28.88 1.17 20.18
C VAL A 48 -29.81 2.07 19.35
N PHE A 49 -31.09 1.71 19.24
CA PHE A 49 -32.06 2.51 18.49
C PHE A 49 -32.32 3.88 19.13
N GLN A 50 -32.27 3.98 20.47
CA GLN A 50 -32.45 5.26 21.17
C GLN A 50 -31.26 6.19 20.94
N VAL A 51 -30.04 5.65 20.90
CA VAL A 51 -28.84 6.41 20.50
C VAL A 51 -29.03 7.01 19.11
N PHE A 52 -29.50 6.21 18.15
CA PHE A 52 -29.71 6.64 16.77
C PHE A 52 -30.82 7.68 16.67
N ASP A 53 -31.97 7.46 17.32
CA ASP A 53 -33.10 8.40 17.35
C ASP A 53 -32.68 9.74 17.98
N ARG A 54 -32.04 9.73 19.15
CA ARG A 54 -31.53 10.95 19.81
C ARG A 54 -30.58 11.73 18.90
N SER A 55 -29.53 11.08 18.40
CA SER A 55 -28.50 11.75 17.60
C SER A 55 -29.06 12.29 16.29
N THR A 56 -29.88 11.51 15.59
CA THR A 56 -30.46 11.92 14.29
C THR A 56 -31.52 13.00 14.45
N LYS A 57 -32.37 12.93 15.48
CA LYS A 57 -33.31 13.99 15.83
C LYS A 57 -32.60 15.29 16.12
N PHE A 58 -31.57 15.25 16.98
CA PHE A 58 -30.81 16.44 17.34
C PHE A 58 -30.16 17.11 16.12
N LEU A 59 -29.56 16.30 15.23
CA LEU A 59 -28.94 16.80 14.01
C LEU A 59 -29.99 17.34 13.02
N ALA A 60 -31.17 16.74 12.90
CA ALA A 60 -32.24 17.27 12.06
C ALA A 60 -32.80 18.60 12.62
N ASP A 61 -33.00 18.69 13.93
CA ASP A 61 -33.48 19.91 14.57
C ASP A 61 -32.51 21.10 14.39
N ALA A 62 -31.20 20.85 14.25
CA ALA A 62 -30.20 21.88 13.97
C ALA A 62 -30.38 22.57 12.59
N GLY A 63 -31.10 21.95 11.66
CA GLY A 63 -31.38 22.53 10.34
C GLY A 63 -32.58 23.49 10.31
N LYS A 64 -33.29 23.71 11.43
CA LYS A 64 -34.51 24.55 11.50
C LYS A 64 -34.32 26.02 11.13
N ASN A 65 -33.08 26.49 11.04
CA ASN A 65 -32.77 27.81 10.49
C ASN A 65 -32.99 27.89 8.96
N TYR A 66 -33.09 26.74 8.28
CA TYR A 66 -33.20 26.63 6.82
C TYR A 66 -34.52 26.03 6.36
N TYR A 67 -35.27 25.37 7.25
CA TYR A 67 -36.51 24.70 6.93
C TYR A 67 -37.47 24.67 8.12
N SER A 68 -38.74 24.37 7.84
CA SER A 68 -39.80 24.30 8.84
C SER A 68 -39.61 23.15 9.84
N SER A 69 -40.34 23.18 10.96
CA SER A 69 -40.34 22.07 11.92
C SER A 69 -40.93 20.78 11.34
N SER A 70 -41.81 20.86 10.34
CA SER A 70 -42.33 19.68 9.63
C SER A 70 -41.23 19.02 8.80
N GLU A 71 -40.47 19.82 8.03
CA GLU A 71 -39.33 19.33 7.25
C GLU A 71 -38.21 18.79 8.15
N ALA A 72 -37.98 19.39 9.32
CA ALA A 72 -37.06 18.85 10.32
C ALA A 72 -37.46 17.43 10.75
N GLN A 73 -38.76 17.18 10.93
CA GLN A 73 -39.27 15.85 11.25
C GLN A 73 -39.11 14.88 10.08
N GLU A 74 -39.30 15.31 8.83
CA GLU A 74 -39.03 14.49 7.64
C GLU A 74 -37.55 14.13 7.51
N TRP A 75 -36.65 15.10 7.72
CA TRP A 75 -35.21 14.86 7.75
C TRP A 75 -34.82 13.90 8.86
N HIS A 76 -35.38 14.06 10.06
CA HIS A 76 -35.18 13.11 11.14
C HIS A 76 -35.55 11.69 10.72
N GLN A 77 -36.70 11.48 10.06
CA GLN A 77 -37.08 10.15 9.58
C GLN A 77 -36.11 9.60 8.52
N LYS A 78 -35.63 10.43 7.60
CA LYS A 78 -34.61 10.03 6.60
C LYS A 78 -33.29 9.66 7.28
N PHE A 79 -32.82 10.46 8.23
CA PHE A 79 -31.59 10.23 8.98
C PHE A 79 -31.68 8.95 9.80
N LEU A 80 -32.77 8.80 10.56
CA LEU A 80 -33.01 7.62 11.39
C LEU A 80 -33.08 6.34 10.55
N LYS A 81 -33.66 6.39 9.35
CA LYS A 81 -33.71 5.26 8.43
C LYS A 81 -32.32 4.79 8.03
N VAL A 82 -31.49 5.66 7.46
CA VAL A 82 -30.15 5.26 6.95
C VAL A 82 -29.20 4.80 8.06
N VAL A 83 -29.35 5.35 9.27
CA VAL A 83 -28.56 4.94 10.44
C VAL A 83 -29.08 3.62 11.03
N SER A 84 -30.40 3.43 11.12
CA SER A 84 -31.02 2.17 11.59
C SER A 84 -30.77 0.99 10.64
N GLU A 85 -30.59 1.27 9.35
CA GLU A 85 -30.19 0.29 8.34
C GLU A 85 -28.66 0.04 8.30
N PHE A 86 -27.89 0.73 9.17
CA PHE A 86 -26.43 0.67 9.23
C PHE A 86 -25.73 1.04 7.91
N LYS A 87 -26.44 1.72 6.99
CA LYS A 87 -25.90 2.24 5.72
C LYS A 87 -25.00 3.45 5.97
N VAL A 88 -25.43 4.32 6.88
CA VAL A 88 -24.67 5.48 7.36
C VAL A 88 -24.29 5.27 8.82
N ILE A 89 -23.02 5.48 9.10
CA ILE A 89 -22.46 5.39 10.44
C ILE A 89 -22.01 6.79 10.85
N LEU A 90 -22.68 7.36 11.85
CA LEU A 90 -22.33 8.68 12.37
C LEU A 90 -20.92 8.68 12.98
N GLY A 91 -20.20 9.78 12.81
CA GLY A 91 -18.92 9.98 13.47
C GLY A 91 -19.05 9.84 15.00
N SER A 92 -18.03 9.28 15.66
CA SER A 92 -18.10 9.01 17.10
C SER A 92 -18.51 10.23 17.96
N PRO A 93 -18.00 11.46 17.71
CA PRO A 93 -18.43 12.63 18.48
C PRO A 93 -19.91 12.98 18.31
N MET A 94 -20.51 12.71 17.14
CA MET A 94 -21.94 12.91 16.92
C MET A 94 -22.77 11.99 17.82
N LEU A 95 -22.40 10.71 17.92
CA LEU A 95 -23.07 9.75 18.80
C LEU A 95 -22.88 10.13 20.28
N THR A 96 -21.64 10.48 20.64
CA THR A 96 -21.26 10.84 22.01
C THR A 96 -21.91 12.15 22.49
N ASN A 97 -22.08 13.17 21.64
CA ASN A 97 -22.44 14.52 22.10
C ASN A 97 -23.83 15.01 21.64
N ALA A 98 -24.33 14.61 20.46
CA ALA A 98 -25.57 15.15 19.89
C ALA A 98 -26.78 14.85 20.79
N GLY A 99 -27.51 15.88 21.24
CA GLY A 99 -28.68 15.72 22.11
C GLY A 99 -28.38 15.23 23.53
N ARG A 100 -27.10 15.12 23.90
CA ARG A 100 -26.66 14.71 25.24
C ARG A 100 -25.83 15.77 25.95
N ARG A 101 -25.01 16.51 25.20
CA ARG A 101 -24.02 17.43 25.78
C ARG A 101 -23.90 18.71 24.98
N GLU A 102 -23.55 19.77 25.70
CA GLU A 102 -23.10 21.04 25.13
C GLU A 102 -21.62 20.98 24.75
N LYS A 103 -21.25 19.97 23.95
CA LYS A 103 -19.89 19.78 23.41
C LYS A 103 -19.94 19.70 21.88
N SER A 104 -18.82 20.02 21.26
CA SER A 104 -18.59 19.90 19.82
C SER A 104 -18.91 18.49 19.30
N VAL A 105 -19.44 18.39 18.08
CA VAL A 105 -19.65 17.12 17.36
C VAL A 105 -18.57 16.89 16.29
N SER A 106 -17.50 17.70 16.28
CA SER A 106 -16.32 17.50 15.44
C SER A 106 -15.32 16.50 16.03
N ALA A 107 -14.56 15.84 15.15
CA ALA A 107 -13.61 14.81 15.56
C ALA A 107 -12.18 15.34 15.74
N CYS A 108 -11.75 16.27 14.90
CA CYS A 108 -10.37 16.76 14.85
C CYS A 108 -10.32 18.27 14.59
N SER A 109 -9.19 18.89 14.94
CA SER A 109 -8.93 20.32 14.78
C SER A 109 -7.46 20.67 14.67
N ILE A 110 -7.16 21.87 14.19
CA ILE A 110 -5.90 22.56 14.45
C ILE A 110 -6.20 23.71 15.42
N PRO A 111 -5.78 23.63 16.70
CA PRO A 111 -5.93 24.74 17.63
C PRO A 111 -5.19 25.98 17.12
N PRO A 112 -5.72 27.21 17.30
CA PRO A 112 -5.06 28.43 16.87
C PRO A 112 -3.99 28.86 17.86
N VAL A 113 -2.95 28.03 18.02
CA VAL A 113 -1.82 28.27 18.91
C VAL A 113 -0.59 28.71 18.10
N HIS A 114 0.04 29.80 18.53
CA HIS A 114 1.34 30.23 18.00
C HIS A 114 2.42 29.75 18.95
N LEU A 115 2.99 28.57 18.68
CA LEU A 115 3.80 27.82 19.63
C LEU A 115 5.08 28.55 20.05
N SER A 116 5.66 29.37 19.17
CA SER A 116 6.85 30.17 19.44
C SER A 116 6.59 31.45 20.25
N GLN A 117 5.36 31.99 20.19
CA GLN A 117 5.01 33.30 20.75
C GLN A 117 4.21 33.19 22.05
N MET A 118 3.45 32.11 22.22
CA MET A 118 2.59 31.91 23.38
C MET A 118 3.36 31.31 24.56
N ARG A 119 2.96 31.71 25.77
CA ARG A 119 3.45 31.06 27.00
C ARG A 119 2.92 29.63 27.08
N ARG A 120 3.71 28.73 27.66
CA ARG A 120 3.37 27.31 27.81
C ARG A 120 2.00 27.11 28.48
N GLU A 121 1.71 27.83 29.55
CA GLU A 121 0.44 27.71 30.29
C GLU A 121 -0.79 28.08 29.43
N GLU A 122 -0.63 29.05 28.52
CA GLU A 122 -1.67 29.43 27.57
C GLU A 122 -1.89 28.36 26.51
N ILE A 123 -0.80 27.79 25.98
CA ILE A 123 -0.86 26.65 25.06
C ILE A 123 -1.58 25.48 25.72
N ALA A 124 -1.19 25.09 26.94
CA ALA A 124 -1.81 23.99 27.67
C ALA A 124 -3.31 24.21 27.91
N ARG A 125 -3.70 25.42 28.33
CA ARG A 125 -5.11 25.78 28.54
C ARG A 125 -5.90 25.66 27.24
N MET A 126 -5.42 26.27 26.15
CA MET A 126 -6.13 26.23 24.88
C MET A 126 -6.24 24.82 24.33
N VAL A 127 -5.13 24.07 24.30
CA VAL A 127 -5.11 22.67 23.82
C VAL A 127 -6.03 21.79 24.68
N GLY A 128 -5.99 21.96 26.00
CA GLY A 128 -6.88 21.27 26.93
C GLY A 128 -8.37 21.51 26.65
N ASP A 129 -8.77 22.72 26.24
CA ASP A 129 -10.15 23.02 25.87
C ASP A 129 -10.63 22.24 24.63
N TYR A 130 -9.76 21.99 23.65
CA TYR A 130 -10.08 21.12 22.51
C TYR A 130 -10.13 19.64 22.94
N HIS A 131 -9.19 19.19 23.76
CA HIS A 131 -9.11 17.79 24.20
C HIS A 131 -10.29 17.38 25.08
N THR A 132 -10.72 18.24 26.01
CA THR A 132 -11.89 18.00 26.88
C THR A 132 -13.22 17.92 26.11
N ARG A 133 -13.25 18.46 24.88
CA ARG A 133 -14.35 18.31 23.91
C ARG A 133 -14.23 17.08 23.02
N GLY A 134 -13.17 16.28 23.20
CA GLY A 134 -12.95 15.02 22.47
C GLY A 134 -12.32 15.20 21.09
N MET A 135 -11.75 16.38 20.80
CA MET A 135 -11.16 16.69 19.50
C MET A 135 -9.68 16.30 19.47
N GLY A 136 -9.27 15.56 18.45
CA GLY A 136 -7.85 15.33 18.18
C GLY A 136 -7.18 16.56 17.57
N THR A 137 -5.92 16.84 17.90
CA THR A 137 -5.26 18.11 17.53
C THR A 137 -4.00 17.93 16.70
N GLY A 138 -3.85 18.71 15.64
CA GLY A 138 -2.62 18.80 14.85
C GLY A 138 -1.84 20.09 15.15
N PHE A 139 -0.51 20.02 15.08
CA PHE A 139 0.41 21.13 15.33
C PHE A 139 1.46 21.24 14.22
N CYS A 140 1.67 22.47 13.73
CA CYS A 140 2.83 22.82 12.92
C CYS A 140 3.96 23.24 13.87
N LEU A 141 5.16 22.71 13.67
CA LEU A 141 6.32 22.93 14.53
C LEU A 141 7.41 23.76 13.83
N ASP A 142 7.09 24.35 12.68
CA ASP A 142 8.08 25.02 11.83
C ASP A 142 8.65 26.29 12.46
N ASP A 143 7.89 26.93 13.34
CA ASP A 143 8.24 28.21 13.97
C ASP A 143 8.93 28.08 15.33
N VAL A 144 9.13 26.86 15.85
CA VAL A 144 9.72 26.66 17.19
C VAL A 144 11.21 26.34 17.13
N ASP A 145 11.99 27.00 17.98
CA ASP A 145 13.46 26.81 18.02
C ASP A 145 13.87 25.36 18.36
N ASP A 146 13.15 24.73 19.30
CA ASP A 146 13.35 23.34 19.71
C ASP A 146 12.05 22.51 19.54
N PRO A 147 11.83 21.92 18.35
CA PRO A 147 10.64 21.13 18.07
C PRO A 147 10.58 19.83 18.88
N LYS A 148 11.73 19.29 19.29
CA LYS A 148 11.83 18.07 20.09
C LYS A 148 11.26 18.32 21.50
N GLU A 149 11.69 19.40 22.14
CA GLU A 149 11.19 19.78 23.46
C GLU A 149 9.74 20.27 23.41
N MET A 150 9.33 20.97 22.34
CA MET A 150 7.93 21.39 22.18
C MET A 150 6.98 20.18 22.07
N VAL A 151 7.30 19.17 21.26
CA VAL A 151 6.47 17.96 21.15
C VAL A 151 6.38 17.20 22.47
N ARG A 152 7.48 17.11 23.22
CA ARG A 152 7.49 16.48 24.54
C ARG A 152 6.55 17.20 25.50
N TYR A 153 6.61 18.52 25.51
CA TYR A 153 5.71 19.34 26.31
C TYR A 153 4.24 19.15 25.91
N LEU A 154 3.92 19.21 24.63
CA LEU A 154 2.55 18.98 24.15
C LEU A 154 2.06 17.56 24.48
N ASN A 155 2.95 16.57 24.45
CA ASN A 155 2.64 15.21 24.88
C ASN A 155 2.32 15.15 26.38
N GLN A 156 3.05 15.87 27.23
CA GLN A 156 2.74 16.00 28.66
C GLN A 156 1.37 16.64 28.89
N VAL A 157 1.03 17.69 28.13
CA VAL A 157 -0.31 18.31 28.18
C VAL A 157 -1.39 17.27 27.84
N ALA A 158 -1.23 16.55 26.73
CA ALA A 158 -2.19 15.51 26.33
C ALA A 158 -2.33 14.40 27.38
N MET A 159 -1.23 13.95 27.98
CA MET A 159 -1.24 12.94 29.04
C MET A 159 -1.93 13.43 30.31
N ALA A 160 -1.67 14.67 30.73
CA ALA A 160 -2.31 15.27 31.90
C ALA A 160 -3.84 15.32 31.73
N GLU A 161 -4.34 15.65 30.54
CA GLU A 161 -5.78 15.66 30.30
C GLU A 161 -6.41 14.25 30.31
N VAL A 162 -5.68 13.24 29.84
CA VAL A 162 -6.13 11.84 29.96
C VAL A 162 -6.22 11.42 31.43
N GLN A 163 -5.22 11.78 32.25
CA GLN A 163 -5.17 11.45 33.68
C GLN A 163 -6.30 12.11 34.48
N LYS A 164 -6.75 13.31 34.08
CA LYS A 164 -7.90 13.98 34.70
C LYS A 164 -9.21 13.20 34.57
N GLY A 165 -9.31 12.24 33.65
CA GLY A 165 -10.51 11.42 33.44
C GLY A 165 -11.71 12.17 32.83
N VAL A 166 -11.55 13.47 32.55
CA VAL A 166 -12.55 14.36 31.93
C VAL A 166 -12.64 14.10 30.41
N ILE A 167 -11.57 13.58 29.81
CA ILE A 167 -11.55 13.13 28.42
C ILE A 167 -12.29 11.80 28.31
N GLU A 168 -13.32 11.77 27.47
CA GLU A 168 -14.13 10.56 27.25
C GLU A 168 -13.69 9.72 26.06
N ARG A 169 -12.86 10.30 25.20
CA ARG A 169 -12.27 9.64 24.04
C ARG A 169 -10.79 9.97 24.03
N SER A 170 -9.93 8.95 24.00
CA SER A 170 -8.50 9.17 23.75
C SER A 170 -8.34 9.97 22.46
N CYS A 171 -7.86 11.21 22.56
CA CYS A 171 -7.60 12.07 21.42
C CYS A 171 -6.22 11.77 20.87
N GLY A 172 -6.13 11.53 19.56
CA GLY A 172 -4.84 11.50 18.87
C GLY A 172 -4.30 12.93 18.72
N ASN A 173 -2.99 13.04 18.58
CA ASN A 173 -2.33 14.30 18.25
C ASN A 173 -1.37 14.11 17.07
N MET A 174 -1.10 15.17 16.31
CA MET A 174 -0.10 15.19 15.24
C MET A 174 0.89 16.31 15.48
N GLY A 175 2.18 16.03 15.33
CA GLY A 175 3.23 17.04 15.17
C GLY A 175 3.86 16.92 13.79
N VAL A 176 3.85 18.00 13.01
CA VAL A 176 4.51 18.06 11.70
C VAL A 176 5.62 19.08 11.73
N LEU A 177 6.80 18.70 11.22
CA LEU A 177 7.94 19.58 11.05
C LEU A 177 8.42 19.58 9.60
N SER A 178 8.70 20.75 9.05
CA SER A 178 9.30 20.94 7.74
C SER A 178 10.68 20.30 7.64
N ILE A 179 10.94 19.65 6.51
CA ILE A 179 12.27 19.11 6.18
C ILE A 179 13.36 20.20 6.10
N HIS A 180 12.98 21.47 5.94
CA HIS A 180 13.91 22.61 5.93
C HIS A 180 14.39 23.00 7.34
N HIS A 181 13.74 22.53 8.41
CA HIS A 181 14.01 23.02 9.75
C HIS A 181 15.44 22.64 10.22
N PRO A 182 16.23 23.57 10.80
CA PRO A 182 17.61 23.30 11.26
C PRO A 182 17.73 22.13 12.26
N LYS A 183 16.66 21.88 13.03
CA LYS A 183 16.56 20.78 14.01
C LYS A 183 15.79 19.55 13.49
N VAL A 184 15.63 19.39 12.18
CA VAL A 184 14.86 18.25 11.64
C VAL A 184 15.45 16.90 12.03
N LEU A 185 16.78 16.77 12.10
CA LEU A 185 17.45 15.52 12.48
C LEU A 185 17.09 15.08 13.91
N SER A 186 17.05 16.02 14.87
CA SER A 186 16.71 15.71 16.26
C SER A 186 15.22 15.41 16.45
N PHE A 187 14.36 16.05 15.64
CA PHE A 187 12.94 15.76 15.60
C PHE A 187 12.66 14.34 15.10
N ILE A 188 13.32 13.89 14.02
CA ILE A 188 13.13 12.54 13.46
C ILE A 188 13.42 11.46 14.52
N ARG A 189 14.42 11.66 15.37
CA ARG A 189 14.83 10.71 16.42
C ARG A 189 14.02 10.76 17.71
N VAL A 190 13.07 11.70 17.84
CA VAL A 190 12.46 12.01 19.16
C VAL A 190 11.83 10.78 19.82
N LYS A 191 11.14 9.93 19.05
CA LYS A 191 10.50 8.72 19.58
C LYS A 191 11.49 7.62 19.90
N GLN A 192 12.54 7.46 19.11
CA GLN A 192 13.58 6.45 19.33
C GLN A 192 14.38 6.76 20.61
N GLU A 193 14.64 8.03 20.89
CA GLU A 193 15.49 8.48 22.01
C GLU A 193 14.72 8.69 23.34
N SER A 194 13.42 8.44 23.35
CA SER A 194 12.60 8.71 24.52
C SER A 194 12.27 7.41 25.26
N PRO A 195 12.62 7.29 26.56
CA PRO A 195 12.48 6.04 27.32
C PRO A 195 11.01 5.59 27.52
N ASP A 196 10.05 6.51 27.35
CA ASP A 196 8.61 6.31 27.60
C ASP A 196 7.78 6.07 26.33
N ILE A 197 8.32 5.36 25.32
CA ILE A 197 7.61 5.02 24.07
C ILE A 197 6.17 4.51 24.30
N LYS A 198 5.91 3.86 25.44
CA LYS A 198 4.62 3.24 25.77
C LYS A 198 3.46 4.24 25.97
N ASP A 199 3.75 5.50 26.29
CA ASP A 199 2.72 6.49 26.67
C ASP A 199 2.53 7.66 25.70
N TRP A 200 3.20 7.63 24.54
CA TRP A 200 3.07 8.70 23.54
C TRP A 200 1.64 8.85 22.99
N LYS A 201 1.17 10.10 22.90
CA LYS A 201 -0.15 10.48 22.37
C LYS A 201 -0.09 11.23 21.02
N PHE A 202 1.11 11.31 20.44
CA PHE A 202 1.40 12.02 19.19
C PHE A 202 1.82 11.05 18.10
N ASN A 203 1.27 11.22 16.92
CA ASN A 203 1.87 10.82 15.66
C ASN A 203 2.78 11.96 15.19
N LEU A 204 3.85 11.63 14.49
CA LEU A 204 4.83 12.57 13.97
C LEU A 204 4.96 12.38 12.48
N SER A 205 5.14 13.48 11.76
CA SER A 205 5.45 13.43 10.34
C SER A 205 6.41 14.53 9.95
N VAL A 206 7.19 14.26 8.91
CA VAL A 206 8.03 15.27 8.27
C VAL A 206 7.29 15.80 7.04
N ASN A 207 7.20 17.11 6.92
CA ASN A 207 6.69 17.76 5.73
C ASN A 207 7.79 17.78 4.66
N ILE A 208 7.61 16.96 3.62
CA ILE A 208 8.52 16.83 2.48
C ILE A 208 8.07 17.82 1.38
N THR A 209 8.93 18.80 1.10
CA THR A 209 8.70 19.84 0.09
C THR A 209 9.19 19.43 -1.29
N ASP A 210 8.68 20.08 -2.34
CA ASP A 210 9.11 19.82 -3.73
C ASP A 210 10.61 20.07 -3.92
N ALA A 211 11.18 21.10 -3.26
CA ALA A 211 12.62 21.39 -3.30
C ALA A 211 13.50 20.24 -2.75
N PHE A 212 13.01 19.53 -1.73
CA PHE A 212 13.72 18.37 -1.18
C PHE A 212 13.65 17.17 -2.13
N ILE A 213 12.49 16.96 -2.75
CA ILE A 213 12.29 15.91 -3.75
C ILE A 213 13.22 16.15 -4.95
N ASP A 214 13.31 17.38 -5.44
CA ASP A 214 14.19 17.76 -6.54
C ASP A 214 15.66 17.52 -6.19
N ALA A 215 16.09 17.90 -4.99
CA ALA A 215 17.46 17.65 -4.51
C ALA A 215 17.77 16.15 -4.42
N LEU A 216 16.84 15.34 -3.89
CA LEU A 216 16.97 13.89 -3.81
C LEU A 216 17.10 13.25 -5.20
N GLN A 217 16.28 13.67 -6.17
CA GLN A 217 16.30 13.13 -7.53
C GLN A 217 17.57 13.52 -8.30
N LYS A 218 18.05 14.75 -8.12
CA LYS A 218 19.26 15.27 -8.78
C LYS A 218 20.55 14.87 -8.06
N LYS A 219 20.46 14.26 -6.88
CA LYS A 219 21.60 13.95 -5.99
C LYS A 219 22.40 15.21 -5.63
N GLU A 220 21.69 16.30 -5.37
CA GLU A 220 22.25 17.59 -4.99
C GLU A 220 22.11 17.81 -3.47
N LEU A 221 22.98 18.64 -2.90
CA LEU A 221 22.86 19.03 -1.49
C LEU A 221 21.61 19.88 -1.28
N PHE A 222 20.83 19.53 -0.26
CA PHE A 222 19.65 20.26 0.18
C PHE A 222 20.04 21.32 1.21
N THR A 223 19.48 22.52 1.12
CA THR A 223 19.78 23.64 2.04
C THR A 223 18.67 23.82 3.07
N LEU A 224 19.01 23.71 4.34
CA LEU A 224 18.13 24.00 5.48
C LEU A 224 17.89 25.51 5.62
N SER A 225 16.90 25.90 6.43
CA SER A 225 16.52 27.31 6.59
C SER A 225 17.60 28.19 7.22
N ASP A 226 18.58 27.61 7.93
CA ASP A 226 19.75 28.32 8.47
C ASP A 226 20.93 28.41 7.48
N GLY A 227 20.75 27.89 6.26
CA GLY A 227 21.78 27.84 5.22
C GLY A 227 22.69 26.61 5.29
N GLN A 228 22.54 25.73 6.28
CA GLN A 228 23.30 24.49 6.33
C GLN A 228 22.95 23.59 5.13
N LYS A 229 23.97 23.03 4.48
CA LYS A 229 23.80 22.06 3.40
C LYS A 229 23.90 20.64 3.92
N VAL A 230 22.95 19.80 3.55
CA VAL A 230 22.85 18.40 3.96
C VAL A 230 22.57 17.51 2.76
N ASP A 231 23.03 16.27 2.82
CA ASP A 231 22.70 15.26 1.82
C ASP A 231 21.24 14.80 2.03
N PRO A 232 20.34 14.96 1.04
CA PRO A 232 18.96 14.52 1.17
C PRO A 232 18.83 13.00 1.35
N GLU A 233 19.78 12.19 0.85
CA GLU A 233 19.78 10.74 1.01
C GLU A 233 20.03 10.35 2.48
N VAL A 234 20.90 11.09 3.18
CA VAL A 234 21.15 10.90 4.62
C VAL A 234 19.89 11.19 5.43
N LEU A 235 19.17 12.26 5.09
CA LEU A 235 17.89 12.58 5.75
C LEU A 235 16.83 11.51 5.47
N MET A 236 16.72 11.02 4.23
CA MET A 236 15.79 9.95 3.89
C MET A 236 16.10 8.63 4.60
N ASN A 237 17.38 8.28 4.72
CA ASN A 237 17.82 7.10 5.47
C ASN A 237 17.46 7.23 6.94
N LEU A 238 17.73 8.39 7.55
CA LEU A 238 17.38 8.65 8.95
C LEU A 238 15.88 8.54 9.21
N ILE A 239 15.06 9.09 8.31
CA ILE A 239 13.59 8.97 8.38
C ILE A 239 13.17 7.49 8.29
N SER A 240 13.76 6.74 7.35
CA SER A 240 13.43 5.33 7.12
C SER A 240 13.82 4.44 8.31
N GLU A 241 15.00 4.66 8.90
CA GLU A 241 15.48 3.96 10.09
C GLU A 241 14.54 4.17 11.28
N ASN A 242 14.12 5.42 11.52
CA ASN A 242 13.24 5.74 12.64
C ASN A 242 11.83 5.21 12.43
N ALA A 243 11.30 5.31 11.21
CA ALA A 243 10.00 4.77 10.86
C ALA A 243 9.99 3.24 10.96
N HIS A 244 11.08 2.57 10.57
CA HIS A 244 11.27 1.13 10.74
C HIS A 244 11.30 0.71 12.22
N ALA A 245 11.97 1.50 13.05
CA ALA A 245 12.12 1.23 14.48
C ALA A 245 10.83 1.52 15.28
N THR A 246 10.09 2.58 14.93
CA THR A 246 9.02 3.11 15.80
C THR A 246 7.66 3.30 15.11
N GLY A 247 7.59 3.20 13.78
CA GLY A 247 6.42 3.58 12.97
C GLY A 247 6.30 5.08 12.69
N ASP A 248 7.25 5.89 13.14
CA ASP A 248 7.29 7.34 12.96
C ASP A 248 8.73 7.82 12.64
N PRO A 249 8.90 8.96 11.96
CA PRO A 249 7.84 9.82 11.42
C PRO A 249 7.26 9.28 10.11
N GLY A 250 5.99 9.63 9.83
CA GLY A 250 5.41 9.54 8.49
C GLY A 250 5.87 10.69 7.59
N LEU A 251 5.41 10.70 6.34
CA LEU A 251 5.64 11.81 5.40
C LEU A 251 4.33 12.52 5.09
N ILE A 252 4.36 13.85 5.03
CA ILE A 252 3.26 14.69 4.54
C ILE A 252 3.80 15.57 3.42
N PHE A 253 3.02 15.78 2.36
CA PHE A 253 3.42 16.58 1.21
C PHE A 253 2.64 17.91 1.19
N MET A 254 2.99 18.85 2.06
CA MET A 254 2.22 20.10 2.24
C MET A 254 2.20 20.98 1.00
N ASP A 255 3.22 20.91 0.13
CA ASP A 255 3.25 21.63 -1.14
C ASP A 255 2.17 21.11 -2.09
N ARG A 256 2.01 19.78 -2.20
CA ARG A 256 0.93 19.14 -2.99
C ARG A 256 -0.44 19.52 -2.44
N ILE A 257 -0.59 19.45 -1.12
CA ILE A 257 -1.82 19.82 -0.41
C ILE A 257 -2.19 21.29 -0.68
N ASN A 258 -1.25 22.21 -0.52
CA ASN A 258 -1.50 23.65 -0.72
C ASN A 258 -1.68 24.03 -2.18
N ARG A 259 -1.04 23.30 -3.12
CA ARG A 259 -1.30 23.45 -4.57
C ARG A 259 -2.78 23.19 -4.89
N LEU A 260 -3.42 22.30 -4.16
CA LEU A 260 -4.86 21.97 -4.26
C LEU A 260 -5.75 22.77 -3.31
N ASN A 261 -5.22 23.78 -2.59
CA ASN A 261 -6.04 24.63 -1.73
C ASN A 261 -7.06 25.43 -2.56
N ARG A 262 -8.35 25.21 -2.31
CA ARG A 262 -9.44 25.85 -3.06
C ARG A 262 -9.71 27.30 -2.61
N VAL A 263 -9.23 27.67 -1.43
CA VAL A 263 -9.46 28.98 -0.78
C VAL A 263 -8.14 29.62 -0.31
N PRO A 264 -7.14 29.83 -1.19
CA PRO A 264 -5.84 30.36 -0.78
C PRO A 264 -5.91 31.78 -0.18
N HIS A 265 -6.97 32.54 -0.46
CA HIS A 265 -7.23 33.85 0.14
C HIS A 265 -7.52 33.76 1.65
N MET A 266 -7.88 32.58 2.18
CA MET A 266 -8.06 32.33 3.61
C MET A 266 -6.73 31.99 4.32
N GLY A 267 -5.66 31.80 3.56
CA GLY A 267 -4.34 31.40 4.06
C GLY A 267 -3.84 30.09 3.42
N ARG A 268 -2.73 29.59 3.94
CA ARG A 268 -2.20 28.26 3.63
C ARG A 268 -2.65 27.27 4.69
N TYR A 269 -2.88 26.02 4.30
CA TYR A 269 -3.07 24.94 5.27
C TYR A 269 -1.80 24.80 6.10
N GLU A 270 -1.95 24.81 7.44
CA GLU A 270 -0.83 24.87 8.38
C GLU A 270 -0.23 23.49 8.63
N THR A 271 -1.08 22.50 8.88
CA THR A 271 -0.66 21.12 9.18
C THR A 271 -1.83 20.16 8.92
N VAL A 272 -1.70 18.91 9.37
CA VAL A 272 -2.73 17.87 9.27
C VAL A 272 -3.24 17.44 10.64
N VAL A 273 -4.45 16.90 10.64
CA VAL A 273 -5.07 16.28 11.82
C VAL A 273 -4.35 14.97 12.22
N PRO A 274 -4.62 14.40 13.42
CA PRO A 274 -3.88 13.27 13.98
C PRO A 274 -3.63 12.06 13.07
N CYS A 275 -4.53 11.76 12.14
CA CYS A 275 -4.44 10.58 11.30
C CYS A 275 -4.06 10.91 9.83
N GLY A 276 -3.66 12.16 9.57
CA GLY A 276 -3.11 12.62 8.28
C GLY A 276 -4.14 12.85 7.16
N GLU A 277 -5.42 12.63 7.43
CA GLU A 277 -6.47 12.58 6.41
C GLU A 277 -7.07 13.95 6.05
N VAL A 278 -6.85 15.00 6.84
CA VAL A 278 -7.30 16.37 6.55
C VAL A 278 -6.19 17.36 6.82
N SER A 279 -6.04 18.31 5.92
CA SER A 279 -5.21 19.49 6.11
C SER A 279 -6.10 20.69 6.44
N LEU A 280 -5.74 21.43 7.47
CA LEU A 280 -6.62 22.44 8.06
C LEU A 280 -5.90 23.78 8.23
N PHE A 281 -6.66 24.87 8.32
CA PHE A 281 -6.18 26.18 8.76
C PHE A 281 -6.15 26.28 10.29
N SER A 282 -5.47 27.29 10.82
CA SER A 282 -5.55 27.63 12.24
C SER A 282 -6.99 27.81 12.71
N GLY A 283 -7.35 27.13 13.80
CA GLY A 283 -8.69 27.13 14.37
C GLY A 283 -9.73 26.32 13.59
N GLU A 284 -9.40 25.71 12.46
CA GLU A 284 -10.34 24.92 11.68
C GLU A 284 -10.58 23.54 12.33
N VAL A 285 -11.74 22.96 12.03
CA VAL A 285 -12.18 21.65 12.49
C VAL A 285 -12.74 20.83 11.34
N CYS A 286 -12.79 19.51 11.48
CA CYS A 286 -13.47 18.64 10.53
C CYS A 286 -14.53 17.76 11.19
N GLN A 287 -15.60 17.51 10.45
CA GLN A 287 -16.63 16.54 10.76
C GLN A 287 -16.82 15.58 9.60
N PHE A 288 -16.94 14.29 9.94
CA PHE A 288 -17.15 13.23 8.96
C PHE A 288 -18.02 12.12 9.54
N SER A 289 -18.63 11.36 8.64
CA SER A 289 -19.43 10.16 8.89
C SER A 289 -19.16 9.17 7.76
N TYR A 290 -19.54 7.91 7.93
CA TYR A 290 -19.08 6.82 7.08
C TYR A 290 -20.23 6.14 6.34
N LEU A 291 -19.99 5.75 5.09
CA LEU A 291 -20.81 4.80 4.36
C LEU A 291 -20.32 3.37 4.62
N ASN A 292 -21.22 2.48 5.03
CA ASN A 292 -20.92 1.06 5.21
C ASN A 292 -21.12 0.33 3.88
N LEU A 293 -20.04 0.21 3.10
CA LEU A 293 -20.10 -0.21 1.70
C LEU A 293 -20.81 -1.57 1.47
N PRO A 294 -20.61 -2.61 2.31
CA PRO A 294 -21.30 -3.88 2.14
C PRO A 294 -22.84 -3.80 2.22
N LYS A 295 -23.42 -2.76 2.84
CA LYS A 295 -24.88 -2.59 2.93
C LYS A 295 -25.52 -2.11 1.61
N PHE A 296 -24.71 -1.80 0.61
CA PHE A 296 -25.15 -1.42 -0.74
C PHE A 296 -24.93 -2.53 -1.75
N LEU A 297 -24.53 -3.73 -1.32
CA LEU A 297 -24.38 -4.88 -2.19
C LEU A 297 -25.65 -5.73 -2.15
N ILE A 298 -26.29 -5.91 -3.30
CA ILE A 298 -27.40 -6.84 -3.50
C ILE A 298 -26.85 -7.96 -4.39
N GLU A 299 -26.73 -9.16 -3.82
CA GLU A 299 -26.05 -10.29 -4.44
C GLU A 299 -24.59 -9.95 -4.81
N ASP A 300 -24.28 -9.71 -6.08
CA ASP A 300 -22.95 -9.31 -6.56
C ASP A 300 -22.92 -7.89 -7.20
N GLN A 301 -24.06 -7.19 -7.22
CA GLN A 301 -24.22 -5.86 -7.80
C GLN A 301 -24.34 -4.77 -6.73
N MET A 302 -23.79 -3.60 -7.04
CA MET A 302 -23.95 -2.41 -6.20
C MET A 302 -25.31 -1.76 -6.48
N ASP A 303 -26.07 -1.47 -5.42
CA ASP A 303 -27.24 -0.61 -5.45
C ASP A 303 -26.80 0.86 -5.43
N TRP A 304 -26.46 1.36 -6.62
CA TRP A 304 -26.00 2.74 -6.81
C TRP A 304 -27.06 3.78 -6.42
N ASN A 305 -28.35 3.45 -6.54
CA ASN A 305 -29.44 4.36 -6.16
C ASN A 305 -29.52 4.51 -4.63
N ALA A 306 -29.52 3.40 -3.89
CA ALA A 306 -29.50 3.45 -2.43
C ALA A 306 -28.22 4.13 -1.90
N LEU A 307 -27.08 3.90 -2.57
CA LEU A 307 -25.82 4.57 -2.25
C LEU A 307 -25.93 6.09 -2.46
N LYS A 308 -26.46 6.53 -3.61
CA LYS A 308 -26.73 7.95 -3.90
C LYS A 308 -27.65 8.57 -2.86
N ASP A 309 -28.78 7.97 -2.56
CA ASP A 309 -29.73 8.51 -1.56
C ASP A 309 -29.07 8.65 -0.18
N SER A 310 -28.22 7.70 0.19
CA SER A 310 -27.45 7.73 1.44
C SER A 310 -26.38 8.83 1.41
N ILE A 311 -25.70 9.05 0.28
CA ILE A 311 -24.73 10.15 0.06
C ILE A 311 -25.42 11.52 0.21
N HIS A 312 -26.60 11.70 -0.38
CA HIS A 312 -27.34 12.96 -0.26
C HIS A 312 -27.80 13.18 1.19
N THR A 313 -28.29 12.13 1.85
CA THR A 313 -28.72 12.18 3.25
C THR A 313 -27.57 12.50 4.20
N ILE A 314 -26.42 11.84 4.05
CA ILE A 314 -25.24 12.07 4.91
C ILE A 314 -24.67 13.49 4.72
N MET A 315 -24.76 14.08 3.51
CA MET A 315 -24.35 15.47 3.30
C MET A 315 -25.20 16.45 4.11
N VAL A 316 -26.52 16.23 4.22
CA VAL A 316 -27.37 17.07 5.08
C VAL A 316 -27.05 16.88 6.56
N ILE A 317 -26.80 15.64 7.00
CA ILE A 317 -26.34 15.33 8.37
C ILE A 317 -25.07 16.12 8.69
N LEU A 318 -24.10 16.10 7.79
CA LEU A 318 -22.81 16.76 7.98
C LEU A 318 -22.92 18.29 7.95
N ASP A 319 -23.72 18.88 7.04
CA ASP A 319 -23.95 20.32 7.02
C ASP A 319 -24.72 20.80 8.26
N ASN A 320 -25.67 20.00 8.77
CA ASN A 320 -26.32 20.30 10.04
C ASN A 320 -25.36 20.17 11.24
N ALA A 321 -24.39 19.24 11.18
CA ALA A 321 -23.35 19.15 12.21
C ALA A 321 -22.44 20.38 12.24
N VAL A 322 -22.21 21.04 11.09
CA VAL A 322 -21.54 22.36 11.04
C VAL A 322 -22.33 23.38 11.86
N GLU A 323 -23.65 23.47 11.68
CA GLU A 323 -24.51 24.39 12.44
C GLU A 323 -24.40 24.17 13.95
N VAL A 324 -24.48 22.92 14.39
CA VAL A 324 -24.30 22.54 15.80
C VAL A 324 -22.97 23.05 16.35
N ASN A 325 -21.92 23.00 15.54
CA ASN A 325 -20.57 23.30 15.98
C ASN A 325 -20.27 24.80 16.07
N ILE A 326 -20.91 25.66 15.27
CA ILE A 326 -20.63 27.11 15.25
C ILE A 326 -20.67 27.70 16.68
N ASP A 327 -21.68 27.34 17.47
CA ASP A 327 -21.87 27.85 18.84
C ASP A 327 -21.12 27.03 19.92
N ARG A 328 -20.41 25.98 19.52
CA ARG A 328 -19.74 25.03 20.45
C ARG A 328 -18.23 25.00 20.31
N MET A 329 -17.67 25.87 19.46
CA MET A 329 -16.22 25.97 19.27
C MET A 329 -15.53 26.61 20.49
N PRO A 330 -14.31 26.16 20.86
CA PRO A 330 -13.59 26.74 22.00
C PRO A 330 -13.18 28.20 21.81
N THR A 331 -12.96 28.62 20.55
CA THR A 331 -12.47 29.96 20.23
C THR A 331 -13.38 30.65 19.22
N LYS A 332 -13.44 31.99 19.30
CA LYS A 332 -14.15 32.81 18.31
C LYS A 332 -13.58 32.63 16.89
N LEU A 333 -12.27 32.43 16.77
CA LEU A 333 -11.63 32.16 15.48
C LEU A 333 -12.16 30.84 14.89
N SER A 334 -12.22 29.77 15.69
CA SER A 334 -12.76 28.50 15.24
C SER A 334 -14.22 28.57 14.81
N ALA A 335 -15.06 29.27 15.58
CA ALA A 335 -16.46 29.51 15.21
C ALA A 335 -16.57 30.27 13.86
N LYS A 336 -15.70 31.27 13.65
CA LYS A 336 -15.65 32.01 12.40
C LYS A 336 -15.17 31.14 11.24
N VAL A 337 -14.10 30.37 11.41
CA VAL A 337 -13.51 29.54 10.35
C VAL A 337 -14.46 28.43 9.93
N ILE A 338 -15.06 27.70 10.88
CA ILE A 338 -16.03 26.64 10.54
C ILE A 338 -17.26 27.20 9.82
N SER A 339 -17.77 28.36 10.25
CA SER A 339 -18.89 29.04 9.60
C SER A 339 -18.55 29.48 8.16
N ASN A 340 -17.33 29.96 7.93
CA ASN A 340 -16.89 30.43 6.62
C ASN A 340 -16.57 29.31 5.61
N LEU A 341 -16.03 28.18 6.08
CA LEU A 341 -15.52 27.11 5.21
C LEU A 341 -16.46 25.91 5.10
N ARG A 342 -17.22 25.63 6.15
CA ARG A 342 -18.21 24.54 6.21
C ARG A 342 -17.67 23.20 5.74
N ARG A 343 -16.43 22.89 6.11
CA ARG A 343 -15.72 21.68 5.69
C ARG A 343 -16.41 20.44 6.25
N VAL A 344 -16.70 19.47 5.39
CA VAL A 344 -17.23 18.17 5.78
C VAL A 344 -16.55 17.08 4.99
N GLY A 345 -16.77 15.82 5.37
CA GLY A 345 -16.45 14.74 4.46
C GLY A 345 -17.13 13.42 4.75
N ILE A 346 -17.46 12.72 3.67
CA ILE A 346 -17.92 11.34 3.69
C ILE A 346 -16.71 10.43 3.67
N GLY A 347 -16.59 9.62 4.71
CA GLY A 347 -15.71 8.45 4.76
C GLY A 347 -16.43 7.17 4.37
N ILE A 348 -15.69 6.07 4.35
CA ILE A 348 -16.21 4.73 4.05
C ILE A 348 -15.71 3.72 5.08
N CYS A 349 -16.35 2.56 5.14
CA CYS A 349 -15.85 1.37 5.81
C CYS A 349 -16.35 0.10 5.10
N GLY A 350 -15.73 -1.03 5.43
CA GLY A 350 -16.10 -2.33 4.87
C GLY A 350 -15.66 -2.56 3.42
N PHE A 351 -14.60 -1.87 2.97
CA PHE A 351 -14.12 -2.02 1.60
C PHE A 351 -13.56 -3.44 1.34
N SER A 352 -12.87 -4.03 2.31
CA SER A 352 -12.32 -5.38 2.14
C SER A 352 -13.41 -6.44 2.03
N GLU A 353 -14.47 -6.39 2.84
CA GLU A 353 -15.60 -7.31 2.70
C GLU A 353 -16.32 -7.13 1.37
N LEU A 354 -16.43 -5.88 0.90
CA LEU A 354 -16.98 -5.63 -0.43
C LEU A 354 -16.15 -6.32 -1.51
N LEU A 355 -14.81 -6.21 -1.46
CA LEU A 355 -13.94 -6.92 -2.39
C LEU A 355 -14.08 -8.45 -2.28
N HIS A 356 -14.13 -9.00 -1.06
CA HIS A 356 -14.35 -10.44 -0.84
C HIS A 356 -15.67 -10.92 -1.48
N ALA A 357 -16.75 -10.17 -1.29
CA ALA A 357 -18.06 -10.50 -1.85
C ALA A 357 -18.05 -10.42 -3.38
N LYS A 358 -17.32 -9.47 -3.96
CA LYS A 358 -17.12 -9.35 -5.42
C LYS A 358 -16.10 -10.33 -5.99
N GLY A 359 -15.35 -11.05 -5.15
CA GLY A 359 -14.30 -11.98 -5.58
C GLY A 359 -13.05 -11.29 -6.11
N LEU A 360 -12.75 -10.08 -5.63
CA LEU A 360 -11.60 -9.28 -6.08
C LEU A 360 -10.47 -9.33 -5.04
N SER A 361 -9.24 -9.52 -5.50
CA SER A 361 -8.04 -9.42 -4.64
C SER A 361 -7.69 -7.95 -4.40
N TYR A 362 -7.41 -7.56 -3.15
CA TYR A 362 -7.12 -6.17 -2.78
C TYR A 362 -6.01 -5.53 -3.63
N GLY A 363 -4.92 -6.25 -3.87
CA GLY A 363 -3.79 -5.74 -4.66
C GLY A 363 -4.02 -5.71 -6.18
N SER A 364 -5.10 -6.34 -6.66
CA SER A 364 -5.37 -6.49 -8.10
C SER A 364 -5.73 -5.16 -8.76
N PHE A 365 -5.44 -5.05 -10.06
CA PHE A 365 -5.81 -3.89 -10.86
C PHE A 365 -7.33 -3.71 -10.96
N GLU A 366 -8.09 -4.80 -10.98
CA GLU A 366 -9.54 -4.82 -10.98
C GLU A 366 -10.08 -4.18 -9.69
N ALA A 367 -9.52 -4.51 -8.53
CA ALA A 367 -9.87 -3.88 -7.27
C ALA A 367 -9.50 -2.39 -7.23
N GLN A 368 -8.34 -2.02 -7.78
CA GLN A 368 -7.92 -0.61 -7.88
C GLN A 368 -8.85 0.20 -8.81
N ASN A 369 -9.26 -0.35 -9.94
CA ASN A 369 -10.21 0.30 -10.84
C ASN A 369 -11.59 0.40 -10.21
N PHE A 370 -12.04 -0.66 -9.52
CA PHE A 370 -13.29 -0.61 -8.77
C PHE A 370 -13.25 0.44 -7.66
N ALA A 371 -12.12 0.60 -6.96
CA ALA A 371 -11.94 1.67 -5.98
C ALA A 371 -12.07 3.07 -6.62
N LYS A 372 -11.48 3.29 -7.81
CA LYS A 372 -11.64 4.54 -8.56
C LYS A 372 -13.09 4.78 -8.95
N GLU A 373 -13.78 3.79 -9.52
CA GLU A 373 -15.19 3.89 -9.90
C GLU A 373 -16.09 4.19 -8.70
N LEU A 374 -15.89 3.48 -7.59
CA LEU A 374 -16.66 3.68 -6.37
C LEU A 374 -16.44 5.09 -5.80
N MET A 375 -15.18 5.52 -5.71
CA MET A 375 -14.85 6.80 -5.11
C MET A 375 -15.24 7.98 -6.00
N SER A 376 -15.16 7.83 -7.33
CA SER A 376 -15.61 8.85 -8.29
C SER A 376 -17.13 9.07 -8.18
N PHE A 377 -17.90 7.98 -8.06
CA PHE A 377 -19.34 8.06 -7.83
C PHE A 377 -19.68 8.76 -6.51
N ILE A 378 -19.00 8.38 -5.42
CA ILE A 378 -19.20 9.00 -4.10
C ILE A 378 -18.90 10.50 -4.15
N ASN A 379 -17.77 10.91 -4.75
CA ASN A 379 -17.37 12.31 -4.82
C ASN A 379 -18.26 13.15 -5.73
N LEU A 380 -18.68 12.61 -6.87
CA LEU A 380 -19.58 13.29 -7.79
C LEU A 380 -20.94 13.55 -7.13
N GLU A 381 -21.54 12.52 -6.53
CA GLU A 381 -22.84 12.62 -5.89
C GLU A 381 -22.79 13.45 -4.60
N SER A 382 -21.69 13.43 -3.84
CA SER A 382 -21.55 14.27 -2.65
C SER A 382 -21.45 15.75 -3.00
N LYS A 383 -20.77 16.09 -4.11
CA LYS A 383 -20.73 17.47 -4.61
C LYS A 383 -22.08 17.89 -5.19
N ARG A 384 -22.79 17.02 -5.92
CA ARG A 384 -24.17 17.29 -6.38
C ARG A 384 -25.09 17.59 -5.20
N ALA A 385 -25.01 16.80 -4.12
CA ALA A 385 -25.75 17.07 -2.89
C ALA A 385 -25.34 18.40 -2.23
N SER A 386 -24.05 18.75 -2.24
CA SER A 386 -23.57 20.04 -1.71
C SER A 386 -24.00 21.25 -2.56
N VAL A 387 -24.11 21.08 -3.88
CA VAL A 387 -24.67 22.09 -4.80
C VAL A 387 -26.17 22.26 -4.51
N GLU A 388 -26.91 21.19 -4.28
CA GLU A 388 -28.33 21.28 -3.92
C GLU A 388 -28.53 21.98 -2.57
N LEU A 389 -27.70 21.66 -1.57
CA LEU A 389 -27.67 22.42 -0.32
C LEU A 389 -27.32 23.90 -0.54
N SER A 390 -26.47 24.22 -1.53
CA SER A 390 -26.15 25.61 -1.88
C SER A 390 -27.38 26.35 -2.42
N ARG A 391 -28.22 25.70 -3.22
CA ARG A 391 -29.48 26.30 -3.70
C ARG A 391 -30.43 26.62 -2.55
N GLN A 392 -30.49 25.75 -1.55
CA GLN A 392 -31.41 25.88 -0.42
C GLN A 392 -30.90 26.80 0.68
N ARG A 393 -29.59 26.80 0.95
CA ARG A 393 -28.97 27.42 2.14
C ARG A 393 -27.91 28.47 1.82
N GLY A 394 -27.60 28.67 0.54
CA GLY A 394 -26.47 29.45 0.06
C GLY A 394 -25.14 28.68 0.10
N SER A 395 -24.17 29.10 -0.71
CA SER A 395 -22.81 28.56 -0.71
C SER A 395 -22.07 28.88 0.59
N PHE A 396 -20.94 28.20 0.85
CA PHE A 396 -20.10 28.58 1.99
C PHE A 396 -19.60 30.03 1.82
N PRO A 397 -19.55 30.86 2.88
CA PRO A 397 -19.24 32.28 2.76
C PRO A 397 -17.93 32.62 2.02
N ALA A 398 -16.86 31.86 2.25
CA ALA A 398 -15.58 32.08 1.58
C ALA A 398 -15.60 31.77 0.06
N PHE A 399 -16.66 31.13 -0.45
CA PHE A 399 -16.80 30.81 -1.88
C PHE A 399 -16.82 32.07 -2.77
N ARG A 400 -17.25 33.20 -2.22
CA ARG A 400 -17.32 34.50 -2.94
C ARG A 400 -15.97 34.94 -3.53
N HIS A 401 -14.86 34.45 -2.99
CA HIS A 401 -13.50 34.83 -3.40
C HIS A 401 -12.73 33.66 -4.04
N VAL A 402 -13.44 32.62 -4.53
CA VAL A 402 -12.87 31.40 -5.12
C VAL A 402 -12.68 31.49 -6.63
N SER A 403 -13.08 32.59 -7.29
CA SER A 403 -13.16 32.69 -8.76
C SER A 403 -11.96 32.15 -9.55
N THR A 404 -10.72 32.33 -9.06
CA THR A 404 -9.49 31.85 -9.71
C THR A 404 -9.13 30.38 -9.44
N ARG A 405 -9.92 29.68 -8.61
CA ARG A 405 -9.69 28.32 -8.13
C ARG A 405 -10.94 27.44 -8.25
N LEU A 406 -11.96 27.92 -8.97
CA LEU A 406 -13.24 27.24 -9.14
C LEU A 406 -13.06 25.85 -9.78
N ASP A 407 -12.11 25.73 -10.70
CA ASP A 407 -11.77 24.50 -11.39
C ASP A 407 -11.29 23.39 -10.45
N LEU A 408 -10.67 23.72 -9.32
CA LEU A 408 -10.18 22.75 -8.33
C LEU A 408 -11.30 21.96 -7.61
N PHE A 409 -12.56 22.32 -7.82
CA PHE A 409 -13.69 21.54 -7.30
C PHE A 409 -14.01 20.31 -8.16
N THR A 410 -13.64 20.31 -9.44
CA THR A 410 -14.05 19.29 -10.43
C THR A 410 -12.90 18.83 -11.33
N LYS A 411 -12.05 19.74 -11.82
CA LYS A 411 -11.00 19.47 -12.81
C LYS A 411 -10.01 18.37 -12.43
N PRO A 412 -9.51 18.28 -11.17
CA PRO A 412 -8.63 17.17 -10.78
C PRO A 412 -9.26 15.79 -11.01
N PHE A 413 -10.59 15.69 -10.84
CA PHE A 413 -11.35 14.46 -11.00
C PHE A 413 -11.79 14.24 -12.46
N GLN A 414 -12.10 15.33 -13.17
CA GLN A 414 -12.36 15.31 -14.61
C GLN A 414 -11.21 14.70 -15.42
N ASN A 415 -9.96 14.97 -15.02
CA ASN A 415 -8.76 14.43 -15.67
C ASN A 415 -8.57 12.92 -15.49
N VAL A 416 -9.37 12.27 -14.63
CA VAL A 416 -9.33 10.83 -14.37
C VAL A 416 -10.75 10.26 -14.51
N PRO A 417 -11.37 10.34 -15.69
CA PRO A 417 -12.76 9.93 -15.85
C PRO A 417 -12.93 8.43 -15.60
N THR A 418 -14.11 8.06 -15.14
CA THR A 418 -14.48 6.67 -14.87
C THR A 418 -15.81 6.35 -15.54
N ARG A 419 -16.18 5.07 -15.59
CA ARG A 419 -17.48 4.65 -16.11
C ARG A 419 -18.67 5.23 -15.33
N LEU A 420 -18.51 5.44 -14.02
CA LEU A 420 -19.57 5.94 -13.13
C LEU A 420 -19.59 7.47 -12.98
N ALA A 421 -18.52 8.13 -13.39
CA ALA A 421 -18.39 9.59 -13.39
C ALA A 421 -17.57 9.98 -14.63
N SER A 422 -18.29 10.30 -15.70
CA SER A 422 -17.69 10.68 -16.97
C SER A 422 -17.15 12.11 -16.93
N GLU A 423 -16.30 12.47 -17.90
CA GLU A 423 -15.86 13.85 -18.09
C GLU A 423 -17.05 14.84 -18.16
N LYS A 424 -18.09 14.48 -18.91
CA LYS A 424 -19.32 15.29 -19.05
C LYS A 424 -20.07 15.49 -17.74
N ASP A 425 -20.04 14.49 -16.85
CA ASP A 425 -20.65 14.62 -15.52
C ASP A 425 -19.95 15.68 -14.68
N TRP A 426 -18.62 15.72 -14.75
CA TRP A 426 -17.79 16.71 -14.06
C TRP A 426 -17.93 18.10 -14.66
N GLU A 427 -18.01 18.23 -15.99
CA GLU A 427 -18.27 19.50 -16.69
C GLU A 427 -19.63 20.08 -16.32
N LYS A 428 -20.66 19.23 -16.28
CA LYS A 428 -21.99 19.62 -15.82
C LYS A 428 -21.96 20.11 -14.38
N LEU A 429 -21.32 19.36 -13.48
CA LEU A 429 -21.17 19.78 -12.09
C LEU A 429 -20.39 21.09 -11.96
N SER A 430 -19.33 21.28 -12.75
CA SER A 430 -18.54 22.51 -12.79
C SER A 430 -19.42 23.73 -13.14
N SER A 431 -20.27 23.57 -14.17
CA SER A 431 -21.22 24.59 -14.59
C SER A 431 -22.24 24.92 -13.51
N GLU A 432 -22.76 23.90 -12.82
CA GLU A 432 -23.69 24.11 -11.70
C GLU A 432 -23.02 24.83 -10.52
N ILE A 433 -21.80 24.45 -10.14
CA ILE A 433 -21.03 25.14 -9.09
C ILE A 433 -20.77 26.60 -9.47
N GLN A 434 -20.50 26.90 -10.75
CA GLN A 434 -20.32 28.27 -11.21
C GLN A 434 -21.62 29.11 -11.07
N GLN A 435 -22.78 28.50 -11.31
CA GLN A 435 -24.07 29.18 -11.28
C GLN A 435 -24.62 29.40 -9.86
N VAL A 436 -24.59 28.37 -9.02
CA VAL A 436 -25.26 28.41 -7.70
C VAL A 436 -24.30 28.29 -6.51
N GLY A 437 -23.01 28.06 -6.78
CA GLY A 437 -22.01 27.77 -5.76
C GLY A 437 -22.11 26.36 -5.17
N ILE A 438 -21.28 26.11 -4.17
CA ILE A 438 -21.27 24.84 -3.42
C ILE A 438 -21.35 25.13 -1.92
N ARG A 439 -22.09 24.31 -1.17
CA ARG A 439 -22.32 24.54 0.27
C ARG A 439 -21.10 24.26 1.14
N ASN A 440 -20.24 23.33 0.73
CA ASN A 440 -19.14 22.82 1.54
C ASN A 440 -17.81 22.90 0.79
N LEU A 441 -16.74 23.30 1.48
CA LEU A 441 -15.38 23.39 0.89
C LEU A 441 -14.84 22.04 0.40
N SER A 442 -15.17 20.95 1.11
CA SER A 442 -14.87 19.58 0.75
C SER A 442 -16.06 18.69 1.07
N THR A 443 -16.13 17.53 0.42
CA THR A 443 -17.23 16.58 0.60
C THR A 443 -16.77 15.14 0.79
N THR A 444 -15.51 14.81 0.47
CA THR A 444 -14.96 13.46 0.68
C THR A 444 -13.61 13.46 1.37
N ILE A 445 -13.42 12.45 2.21
CA ILE A 445 -12.26 12.25 3.10
C ILE A 445 -12.18 10.75 3.39
N ILE A 446 -10.99 10.17 3.53
CA ILE A 446 -10.85 8.78 3.97
C ILE A 446 -10.19 8.73 5.36
N PRO A 447 -10.97 8.99 6.44
CA PRO A 447 -10.46 8.95 7.81
C PRO A 447 -10.30 7.50 8.28
N PRO A 448 -9.56 7.27 9.38
CA PRO A 448 -9.63 5.98 10.05
C PRO A 448 -11.06 5.79 10.57
N SER A 449 -11.55 4.55 10.60
CA SER A 449 -12.88 4.22 11.12
C SER A 449 -12.83 3.29 12.32
N GLY A 450 -11.73 3.28 13.10
CA GLY A 450 -11.48 2.26 14.13
C GLY A 450 -12.65 1.93 15.07
N ARG A 451 -13.39 2.92 15.62
CA ARG A 451 -14.60 2.64 16.42
C ARG A 451 -15.86 2.51 15.55
N SER A 452 -15.96 3.32 14.51
CA SER A 452 -17.13 3.39 13.63
C SER A 452 -17.34 2.10 12.83
N SER A 453 -16.28 1.49 12.32
CA SER A 453 -16.34 0.22 11.58
C SER A 453 -16.69 -0.94 12.50
N LEU A 454 -16.24 -0.93 13.76
CA LEU A 454 -16.67 -1.91 14.76
C LEU A 454 -18.17 -1.79 15.05
N MET A 455 -18.69 -0.57 15.17
CA MET A 455 -20.14 -0.34 15.28
C MET A 455 -20.88 -0.79 14.02
N ALA A 456 -20.25 -0.73 12.84
CA ALA A 456 -20.80 -1.22 11.59
C ALA A 456 -20.71 -2.75 11.44
N GLY A 457 -19.91 -3.41 12.29
CA GLY A 457 -19.48 -4.79 12.11
C GLY A 457 -18.71 -4.99 10.81
N SER A 458 -17.79 -4.10 10.44
CA SER A 458 -17.08 -4.13 9.16
C SER A 458 -15.58 -3.81 9.32
N THR A 459 -14.76 -4.04 8.29
CA THR A 459 -13.36 -3.63 8.27
C THR A 459 -13.24 -2.11 8.28
N ALA A 460 -12.12 -1.64 8.81
CA ALA A 460 -11.86 -0.22 8.96
C ALA A 460 -11.53 0.42 7.60
N SER A 461 -12.34 1.37 7.16
CA SER A 461 -12.00 2.27 6.05
C SER A 461 -11.70 1.47 4.78
N ILE A 462 -10.60 1.82 4.11
CA ILE A 462 -10.02 1.07 3.00
C ILE A 462 -8.96 0.07 3.47
N GLU A 463 -8.81 -0.18 4.77
CA GLU A 463 -7.79 -1.10 5.28
C GLU A 463 -8.17 -2.57 4.99
N PRO A 464 -7.22 -3.37 4.49
CA PRO A 464 -7.35 -4.83 4.52
C PRO A 464 -7.31 -5.32 5.98
N PRO A 465 -7.98 -6.43 6.31
CA PRO A 465 -8.00 -6.94 7.68
C PRO A 465 -6.61 -7.45 8.07
N PHE A 466 -6.16 -7.18 9.30
CA PHE A 466 -4.95 -7.80 9.86
C PHE A 466 -5.11 -9.31 10.08
N SER A 467 -6.34 -9.76 10.33
CA SER A 467 -6.72 -11.15 10.52
C SER A 467 -8.16 -11.32 10.05
N LEU A 468 -8.45 -12.45 9.41
CA LEU A 468 -9.80 -12.77 8.95
C LEU A 468 -10.72 -13.11 10.13
N VAL A 469 -11.86 -12.43 10.21
CA VAL A 469 -12.90 -12.70 11.20
C VAL A 469 -13.87 -13.74 10.63
N LEU A 470 -13.88 -14.94 11.21
CA LEU A 470 -14.72 -16.05 10.73
C LEU A 470 -16.19 -15.91 11.16
N ASP A 471 -16.86 -14.87 10.66
CA ASP A 471 -18.30 -14.70 10.79
C ASP A 471 -19.05 -15.40 9.64
N GLU A 472 -20.39 -15.41 9.71
CA GLU A 472 -21.23 -16.02 8.68
C GLU A 472 -21.09 -15.36 7.30
N ARG A 473 -20.74 -14.07 7.24
CA ARG A 473 -20.53 -13.35 5.97
C ARG A 473 -19.27 -13.87 5.27
N LEU A 474 -18.16 -13.98 5.99
CA LEU A 474 -16.91 -14.52 5.45
C LEU A 474 -17.07 -15.98 5.02
N LYS A 475 -17.74 -16.81 5.83
CA LYS A 475 -18.04 -18.21 5.45
C LYS A 475 -18.83 -18.28 4.14
N LYS A 476 -19.85 -17.42 4.00
CA LYS A 476 -20.68 -17.33 2.80
C LYS A 476 -19.86 -16.93 1.58
N THR A 477 -19.03 -15.89 1.66
CA THR A 477 -18.22 -15.46 0.50
C THR A 477 -17.21 -16.53 0.11
N ILE A 478 -16.53 -17.17 1.07
CA ILE A 478 -15.59 -18.27 0.79
C ILE A 478 -16.32 -19.41 0.07
N LYS A 479 -17.49 -19.81 0.57
CA LYS A 479 -18.30 -20.87 -0.04
C LYS A 479 -18.70 -20.53 -1.48
N ILE A 480 -19.11 -19.29 -1.74
CA ILE A 480 -19.45 -18.83 -3.09
C ILE A 480 -18.24 -18.93 -4.02
N GLN A 481 -17.07 -18.44 -3.60
CA GLN A 481 -15.86 -18.51 -4.44
C GLN A 481 -15.39 -19.95 -4.66
N ALA A 482 -15.48 -20.80 -3.64
CA ALA A 482 -15.16 -22.23 -3.75
C ALA A 482 -16.06 -22.92 -4.79
N ILE A 483 -17.37 -22.68 -4.74
CA ILE A 483 -18.32 -23.23 -5.71
C ILE A 483 -18.01 -22.72 -7.13
N LYS A 484 -17.73 -21.43 -7.29
CA LYS A 484 -17.39 -20.82 -8.60
C LYS A 484 -16.14 -21.45 -9.24
N GLU A 485 -15.16 -21.84 -8.44
CA GLU A 485 -13.91 -22.49 -8.89
C GLU A 485 -14.01 -24.02 -8.88
N GLY A 486 -15.20 -24.60 -8.70
CA GLY A 486 -15.40 -26.05 -8.73
C GLY A 486 -14.79 -26.81 -7.54
N TYR A 487 -14.45 -26.11 -6.46
CA TYR A 487 -13.92 -26.72 -5.23
C TYR A 487 -15.07 -27.24 -4.35
N LEU A 488 -15.33 -28.55 -4.45
CA LEU A 488 -16.45 -29.25 -3.78
C LEU A 488 -16.07 -29.91 -2.42
N SER A 489 -14.88 -29.63 -1.91
CA SER A 489 -14.32 -30.27 -0.69
C SER A 489 -14.94 -29.75 0.62
N ASP A 490 -14.62 -30.43 1.73
CA ASP A 490 -15.02 -30.01 3.07
C ASP A 490 -14.44 -28.64 3.46
N LEU A 491 -15.31 -27.62 3.53
CA LEU A 491 -14.95 -26.27 3.97
C LEU A 491 -14.67 -26.18 5.48
N GLY A 492 -15.00 -27.20 6.27
CA GLY A 492 -14.70 -27.28 7.70
C GLY A 492 -13.21 -27.09 7.98
N ALA A 493 -12.35 -27.83 7.26
CA ALA A 493 -10.89 -27.70 7.39
C ALA A 493 -10.37 -26.29 7.01
N VAL A 494 -11.03 -25.61 6.06
CA VAL A 494 -10.70 -24.23 5.68
C VAL A 494 -11.05 -23.27 6.83
N TYR A 495 -12.21 -23.45 7.45
CA TYR A 495 -12.65 -22.64 8.58
C TYR A 495 -11.75 -22.83 9.81
N ASP A 496 -11.34 -24.07 10.09
CA ASP A 496 -10.38 -24.38 11.16
C ASP A 496 -9.02 -23.71 10.92
N CYS A 497 -8.56 -23.66 9.66
CA CYS A 497 -7.33 -22.93 9.29
C CYS A 497 -7.43 -21.44 9.66
N ILE A 498 -8.56 -20.80 9.36
CA ILE A 498 -8.78 -19.39 9.67
C ILE A 498 -8.84 -19.18 11.20
N GLN A 499 -9.55 -20.03 11.94
CA GLN A 499 -9.63 -19.92 13.40
C GLN A 499 -8.26 -20.06 14.07
N LYS A 500 -7.40 -20.95 13.56
CA LYS A 500 -6.07 -21.20 14.11
C LYS A 500 -5.06 -20.11 13.74
N THR A 501 -5.11 -19.61 12.51
CA THR A 501 -4.02 -18.81 11.94
C THR A 501 -4.40 -17.36 11.63
N GLY A 502 -5.69 -17.01 11.68
CA GLY A 502 -6.20 -15.73 11.23
C GLY A 502 -6.13 -15.52 9.71
N SER A 503 -5.80 -16.57 8.96
CA SER A 503 -5.43 -16.50 7.55
C SER A 503 -5.98 -17.70 6.78
N LEU A 504 -6.21 -17.48 5.49
CA LEU A 504 -6.66 -18.51 4.55
C LEU A 504 -5.48 -19.11 3.74
N GLN A 505 -4.27 -18.55 3.85
CA GLN A 505 -3.14 -18.89 2.97
C GLN A 505 -2.63 -20.34 3.14
N GLN A 506 -2.84 -20.94 4.32
CA GLN A 506 -2.43 -22.33 4.62
C GLN A 506 -3.53 -23.36 4.31
N SER A 507 -4.68 -22.92 3.79
CA SER A 507 -5.77 -23.83 3.43
C SER A 507 -5.51 -24.55 2.11
N ALA A 508 -6.26 -25.62 1.86
CA ALA A 508 -6.25 -26.39 0.62
C ALA A 508 -6.97 -25.68 -0.56
N LEU A 509 -7.46 -24.44 -0.36
CA LEU A 509 -8.14 -23.70 -1.42
C LEU A 509 -7.17 -23.30 -2.55
N PRO A 510 -7.67 -23.22 -3.81
CA PRO A 510 -6.92 -22.68 -4.94
C PRO A 510 -6.33 -21.29 -4.68
N LEU A 511 -5.17 -21.00 -5.25
CA LEU A 511 -4.49 -19.70 -5.12
C LEU A 511 -5.38 -18.52 -5.50
N SER A 512 -6.20 -18.66 -6.55
CA SER A 512 -7.12 -17.61 -7.01
C SER A 512 -8.06 -17.17 -5.88
N ILE A 513 -8.57 -18.12 -5.09
CA ILE A 513 -9.36 -17.85 -3.90
C ILE A 513 -8.49 -17.28 -2.78
N LYS A 514 -7.33 -17.89 -2.49
CA LYS A 514 -6.43 -17.43 -1.42
C LYS A 514 -5.98 -15.97 -1.59
N ARG A 515 -5.82 -15.51 -2.83
CA ARG A 515 -5.48 -14.11 -3.17
C ARG A 515 -6.58 -13.12 -2.78
N ILE A 516 -7.85 -13.50 -2.90
CA ILE A 516 -9.00 -12.64 -2.55
C ILE A 516 -8.98 -12.27 -1.05
N TYR A 517 -8.57 -13.21 -0.21
CA TYR A 517 -8.63 -13.10 1.25
C TYR A 517 -7.28 -12.80 1.91
N ARG A 518 -6.37 -12.13 1.19
CA ARG A 518 -5.07 -11.70 1.76
C ARG A 518 -5.28 -10.67 2.87
N THR A 519 -4.66 -10.92 4.02
CA THR A 519 -4.62 -9.98 5.15
C THR A 519 -3.62 -8.84 4.89
N ALA A 520 -3.62 -7.83 5.76
CA ALA A 520 -2.73 -6.68 5.66
C ALA A 520 -1.24 -7.06 5.61
N LEU A 521 -0.82 -8.12 6.29
CA LEU A 521 0.57 -8.61 6.27
C LEU A 521 0.85 -9.60 5.12
N GLU A 522 -0.17 -9.93 4.34
CA GLU A 522 -0.09 -10.82 3.17
C GLU A 522 -0.10 -10.06 1.83
N LEU A 523 -0.19 -8.73 1.90
CA LEU A 523 -0.12 -7.83 0.75
C LEU A 523 1.29 -7.26 0.60
N THR A 524 1.68 -6.92 -0.63
CA THR A 524 2.93 -6.20 -0.87
C THR A 524 2.81 -4.74 -0.44
N PRO A 525 3.93 -4.06 -0.15
CA PRO A 525 3.90 -2.61 0.06
C PRO A 525 3.31 -1.86 -1.14
N GLN A 526 3.58 -2.35 -2.37
CA GLN A 526 3.03 -1.78 -3.59
C GLN A 526 1.50 -1.92 -3.67
N ASP A 527 0.92 -3.04 -3.24
CA ASP A 527 -0.53 -3.23 -3.21
C ASP A 527 -1.21 -2.16 -2.33
N HIS A 528 -0.61 -1.85 -1.18
CA HIS A 528 -1.08 -0.78 -0.30
C HIS A 528 -0.97 0.59 -0.96
N LEU A 529 0.18 0.91 -1.58
CA LEU A 529 0.41 2.18 -2.26
C LEU A 529 -0.55 2.38 -3.44
N SER A 530 -0.69 1.37 -4.30
CA SER A 530 -1.56 1.44 -5.48
C SER A 530 -3.01 1.65 -5.10
N MET A 531 -3.52 0.95 -4.07
CA MET A 531 -4.88 1.16 -3.59
C MET A 531 -5.07 2.56 -2.97
N THR A 532 -4.07 3.06 -2.25
CA THR A 532 -4.10 4.42 -1.69
C THR A 532 -4.19 5.47 -2.80
N SER A 533 -3.37 5.32 -3.85
CA SER A 533 -3.40 6.21 -5.01
C SER A 533 -4.74 6.13 -5.76
N ALA A 534 -5.32 4.92 -5.88
CA ALA A 534 -6.63 4.72 -6.50
C ALA A 534 -7.73 5.51 -5.79
N PHE A 535 -7.84 5.43 -4.46
CA PHE A 535 -8.82 6.24 -3.72
C PHE A 535 -8.47 7.74 -3.73
N GLN A 536 -7.19 8.10 -3.62
CA GLN A 536 -6.77 9.50 -3.54
C GLN A 536 -7.09 10.28 -4.82
N SER A 537 -7.17 9.58 -5.96
CA SER A 537 -7.54 10.17 -7.26
C SER A 537 -8.92 10.85 -7.29
N HIS A 538 -9.84 10.44 -6.41
CA HIS A 538 -11.21 10.97 -6.33
C HIS A 538 -11.61 11.42 -4.91
N THR A 539 -10.63 11.74 -4.06
CA THR A 539 -10.84 12.24 -2.70
C THR A 539 -10.47 13.71 -2.59
N ASP A 540 -11.36 14.55 -2.05
CA ASP A 540 -11.12 15.99 -1.88
C ASP A 540 -9.95 16.25 -0.92
N GLU A 541 -9.95 15.56 0.22
CA GLU A 541 -8.97 15.64 1.31
C GLU A 541 -7.92 14.51 1.21
N GLY A 542 -7.27 14.15 2.31
CA GLY A 542 -6.30 13.07 2.39
C GLY A 542 -6.92 11.72 2.75
N ILE A 543 -6.03 10.74 2.89
CA ILE A 543 -6.36 9.35 3.23
C ILE A 543 -5.50 8.93 4.42
N SER A 544 -6.15 8.42 5.46
CA SER A 544 -5.48 7.68 6.52
C SER A 544 -5.36 6.22 6.10
N LYS A 545 -4.17 5.84 5.63
CA LYS A 545 -3.83 4.47 5.26
C LYS A 545 -2.44 4.12 5.77
N THR A 546 -2.30 2.96 6.38
CA THR A 546 -1.01 2.40 6.78
C THR A 546 -0.48 1.44 5.71
N VAL A 547 0.78 1.60 5.29
CA VAL A 547 1.50 0.54 4.58
C VAL A 547 2.05 -0.42 5.62
N ASN A 548 1.47 -1.62 5.70
CA ASN A 548 1.85 -2.61 6.68
C ASN A 548 3.02 -3.44 6.15
N LEU A 549 4.04 -3.62 6.98
CA LEU A 549 5.24 -4.38 6.67
C LEU A 549 5.38 -5.55 7.65
N VAL A 550 5.96 -6.66 7.21
CA VAL A 550 6.21 -7.80 8.10
C VAL A 550 7.35 -7.49 9.06
N GLU A 551 7.47 -8.25 10.15
CA GLU A 551 8.47 -8.00 11.20
C GLU A 551 9.92 -7.95 10.68
N ASN A 552 10.22 -8.81 9.69
CA ASN A 552 11.54 -8.95 9.10
C ASN A 552 11.84 -7.96 7.95
N SER A 553 10.92 -7.04 7.63
CA SER A 553 11.15 -6.00 6.63
C SER A 553 12.39 -5.17 6.98
N SER A 554 13.17 -4.79 5.97
CA SER A 554 14.42 -4.04 6.15
C SER A 554 14.17 -2.53 6.19
N VAL A 555 15.16 -1.75 6.64
CA VAL A 555 15.14 -0.29 6.53
C VAL A 555 15.10 0.15 5.06
N GLU A 556 15.81 -0.57 4.19
CA GLU A 556 15.82 -0.31 2.75
C GLU A 556 14.43 -0.47 2.13
N GLU A 557 13.66 -1.48 2.56
CA GLU A 557 12.27 -1.65 2.11
C GLU A 557 11.39 -0.46 2.53
N VAL A 558 11.59 0.08 3.73
CA VAL A 558 10.90 1.31 4.18
C VAL A 558 11.29 2.51 3.31
N ASN A 559 12.58 2.67 3.01
CA ASN A 559 13.09 3.74 2.15
C ASN A 559 12.47 3.67 0.75
N GLN A 560 12.40 2.47 0.17
CA GLN A 560 11.76 2.22 -1.13
C GLN A 560 10.28 2.58 -1.12
N VAL A 561 9.54 2.23 -0.07
CA VAL A 561 8.12 2.62 0.09
C VAL A 561 7.95 4.14 0.13
N PHE A 562 8.80 4.84 0.89
CA PHE A 562 8.77 6.29 0.96
C PHE A 562 9.12 6.95 -0.38
N LYS A 563 10.15 6.47 -1.07
CA LYS A 563 10.50 6.95 -2.42
C LYS A 563 9.38 6.68 -3.42
N ALA A 564 8.73 5.52 -3.37
CA ALA A 564 7.57 5.22 -4.21
C ALA A 564 6.39 6.18 -3.94
N ALA A 565 6.12 6.53 -2.69
CA ALA A 565 5.10 7.51 -2.33
C ALA A 565 5.46 8.94 -2.76
N ILE A 566 6.76 9.29 -2.72
CA ILE A 566 7.27 10.54 -3.28
C ILE A 566 7.02 10.56 -4.80
N CYS A 567 7.25 9.46 -5.52
CA CYS A 567 6.97 9.40 -6.96
C CYS A 567 5.47 9.45 -7.28
N ALA A 568 4.60 8.99 -6.38
CA ALA A 568 3.15 9.03 -6.54
C ALA A 568 2.59 10.46 -6.35
N GLN A 569 2.55 11.25 -7.43
CA GLN A 569 2.22 12.69 -7.39
C GLN A 569 0.85 13.04 -6.77
N ASN A 570 -0.12 12.12 -6.77
CA ASN A 570 -1.44 12.38 -6.20
C ASN A 570 -1.52 12.13 -4.68
N MET A 571 -0.55 11.44 -4.08
CA MET A 571 -0.53 11.18 -2.63
C MET A 571 -0.24 12.45 -1.84
N LYS A 572 -0.98 12.64 -0.74
CA LYS A 572 -0.85 13.77 0.19
C LYS A 572 -0.01 13.46 1.43
N GLY A 573 0.18 12.17 1.72
CA GLY A 573 1.04 11.69 2.80
C GLY A 573 1.13 10.17 2.80
N ILE A 574 2.00 9.64 3.65
CA ILE A 574 2.18 8.21 3.84
C ILE A 574 2.60 7.90 5.28
N THR A 575 2.09 6.78 5.78
CA THR A 575 2.51 6.18 7.06
C THR A 575 2.84 4.71 6.83
N ILE A 576 3.91 4.25 7.46
CA ILE A 576 4.32 2.86 7.44
C ILE A 576 4.19 2.27 8.85
N TYR A 577 3.91 0.98 8.94
CA TYR A 577 3.95 0.26 10.20
C TYR A 577 4.56 -1.12 9.97
N ARG A 578 5.73 -1.34 10.56
CA ARG A 578 6.35 -2.66 10.60
C ARG A 578 5.78 -3.45 11.78
N ASN A 579 5.29 -4.66 11.51
CA ASN A 579 4.75 -5.52 12.56
C ASN A 579 5.78 -5.73 13.67
N ASN A 580 5.32 -5.76 14.93
CA ASN A 580 6.16 -5.85 16.14
C ASN A 580 7.19 -4.70 16.35
N SER A 581 7.13 -3.60 15.58
CA SER A 581 7.96 -2.41 15.86
C SER A 581 7.61 -1.70 17.18
N ARG A 582 6.43 -1.98 17.76
CA ARG A 582 6.00 -1.48 19.08
C ARG A 582 5.70 -2.61 20.04
N SER A 583 6.03 -2.41 21.32
CA SER A 583 5.75 -3.36 22.42
C SER A 583 4.27 -3.47 22.81
N LEU A 584 3.44 -2.49 22.44
CA LEU A 584 1.98 -2.48 22.63
C LEU A 584 1.28 -2.58 21.27
N GLN A 585 0.56 -3.68 21.06
CA GLN A 585 -0.22 -3.94 19.86
C GLN A 585 -1.72 -3.84 20.16
N PRO A 586 -2.57 -3.47 19.17
CA PRO A 586 -4.01 -3.70 19.27
C PRO A 586 -4.29 -5.14 19.70
N LYS A 587 -5.15 -5.34 20.71
CA LYS A 587 -5.43 -6.64 21.38
C LYS A 587 -5.88 -7.77 20.45
N THR A 588 -6.20 -7.50 19.19
CA THR A 588 -6.50 -8.50 18.15
C THR A 588 -5.29 -9.35 17.73
N LEU A 589 -4.08 -9.04 18.20
CA LEU A 589 -2.82 -9.66 17.75
C LEU A 589 -2.13 -10.59 18.75
N SER A 590 -2.71 -10.89 19.92
CA SER A 590 -1.99 -11.67 20.95
C SER A 590 -1.95 -13.19 20.73
N THR A 591 -2.21 -13.69 19.52
CA THR A 591 -2.11 -15.14 19.23
C THR A 591 -1.56 -15.37 17.82
N SER A 592 -0.23 -15.28 17.65
CA SER A 592 0.45 -15.99 16.57
C SER A 592 1.59 -16.81 17.16
N SER A 593 1.51 -18.12 16.95
CA SER A 593 2.56 -19.11 17.24
C SER A 593 3.91 -18.66 16.68
N LYS A 594 4.97 -18.77 17.49
CA LYS A 594 6.37 -18.38 17.20
C LYS A 594 7.07 -19.23 16.13
N ASP A 595 6.37 -20.06 15.36
CA ASP A 595 6.98 -21.17 14.61
C ASP A 595 7.05 -20.98 13.08
N SER A 596 6.78 -19.78 12.54
CA SER A 596 6.92 -19.52 11.08
C SER A 596 7.45 -18.13 10.77
N ALA A 597 8.43 -18.02 9.87
CA ALA A 597 8.97 -16.75 9.39
C ALA A 597 8.25 -16.29 8.11
N MET A 598 8.27 -14.99 7.83
CA MET A 598 7.74 -14.41 6.58
C MET A 598 8.88 -13.92 5.69
N VAL A 599 8.77 -14.20 4.38
CA VAL A 599 9.68 -13.72 3.33
C VAL A 599 8.88 -12.84 2.39
N ILE A 600 9.37 -11.66 2.07
CA ILE A 600 8.71 -10.76 1.11
C ILE A 600 9.46 -10.84 -0.21
N ASP A 601 8.76 -11.28 -1.26
CA ASP A 601 9.22 -11.10 -2.64
C ASP A 601 8.52 -9.88 -3.28
N SER A 602 9.26 -9.08 -4.04
CA SER A 602 8.77 -7.83 -4.63
C SER A 602 7.73 -8.02 -5.76
N ILE A 603 7.56 -9.24 -6.27
CA ILE A 603 6.61 -9.60 -7.32
C ILE A 603 5.44 -10.41 -6.74
N TYR A 604 5.75 -11.46 -5.98
CA TYR A 604 4.74 -12.42 -5.50
C TYR A 604 4.17 -12.09 -4.13
N GLY A 605 4.85 -11.21 -3.40
CA GLY A 605 4.48 -10.73 -2.09
C GLY A 605 4.91 -11.62 -0.93
N PRO A 606 4.43 -11.28 0.27
CA PRO A 606 4.81 -11.96 1.49
C PRO A 606 4.35 -13.42 1.50
N THR A 607 5.29 -14.31 1.82
CA THR A 607 5.14 -15.76 1.80
C THR A 607 5.65 -16.32 3.13
N LYS A 608 4.78 -17.02 3.86
CA LYS A 608 5.18 -17.75 5.07
C LYS A 608 6.13 -18.87 4.68
N VAL A 609 7.24 -18.99 5.38
CA VAL A 609 8.22 -20.06 5.22
C VAL A 609 8.43 -20.79 6.54
N THR A 610 8.87 -22.03 6.43
CA THR A 610 9.17 -22.85 7.61
C THR A 610 10.47 -22.37 8.27
N PRO A 611 10.70 -22.67 9.56
CA PRO A 611 11.96 -22.32 10.23
C PRO A 611 13.20 -22.84 9.49
N LYS A 612 13.10 -24.00 8.84
CA LYS A 612 14.18 -24.58 8.03
C LYS A 612 14.52 -23.69 6.82
N ILE A 613 13.52 -23.28 6.04
CA ILE A 613 13.71 -22.35 4.92
C ILE A 613 14.22 -20.99 5.40
N ALA A 614 13.69 -20.49 6.54
CA ALA A 614 14.16 -19.23 7.14
C ALA A 614 15.65 -19.28 7.50
N LYS A 615 16.10 -20.40 8.07
CA LYS A 615 17.51 -20.64 8.39
C LYS A 615 18.40 -20.66 7.14
N ILE A 616 17.92 -21.28 6.06
CA ILE A 616 18.62 -21.32 4.77
C ILE A 616 18.73 -19.92 4.16
N LEU A 617 17.67 -19.12 4.20
CA LEU A 617 17.67 -17.75 3.70
C LEU A 617 18.65 -16.83 4.45
N ALA A 618 18.81 -17.05 5.75
CA ALA A 618 19.78 -16.35 6.59
C ALA A 618 21.20 -16.94 6.51
N SER A 619 21.42 -17.97 5.70
CA SER A 619 22.73 -18.62 5.61
C SER A 619 23.69 -17.86 4.70
N PRO A 620 25.01 -17.94 4.95
CA PRO A 620 26.02 -17.35 4.06
C PRO A 620 25.93 -17.83 2.61
N LEU A 621 25.36 -19.02 2.37
CA LEU A 621 25.13 -19.58 1.03
C LEU A 621 24.22 -18.68 0.18
N LEU A 622 23.11 -18.23 0.77
CA LEU A 622 22.13 -17.39 0.10
C LEU A 622 22.51 -15.91 0.15
N GLU A 623 23.09 -15.45 1.27
CA GLU A 623 23.50 -14.04 1.39
C GLU A 623 24.50 -13.62 0.32
N ARG A 624 25.40 -14.52 -0.09
CA ARG A 624 26.33 -14.28 -1.20
C ARG A 624 25.61 -13.89 -2.49
N LEU A 625 24.47 -14.51 -2.79
CA LEU A 625 23.71 -14.26 -4.03
C LEU A 625 23.13 -12.84 -4.11
N LYS A 626 23.06 -12.09 -2.99
CA LYS A 626 22.61 -10.69 -2.98
C LYS A 626 23.57 -9.78 -3.76
N ASN A 627 24.84 -10.19 -3.87
CA ASN A 627 25.90 -9.46 -4.56
C ASN A 627 26.30 -10.14 -5.88
N ILE A 628 25.36 -10.87 -6.49
CA ILE A 628 25.53 -11.50 -7.80
C ILE A 628 24.35 -11.11 -8.66
N SER A 629 24.64 -10.37 -9.72
CA SER A 629 23.67 -9.95 -10.72
C SER A 629 23.06 -11.12 -11.47
N GLN A 630 21.74 -11.08 -11.72
CA GLN A 630 21.04 -12.05 -12.55
C GLN A 630 21.54 -11.99 -14.01
N ASN A 631 21.64 -10.76 -14.54
CA ASN A 631 21.91 -10.47 -15.96
C ASN A 631 23.36 -9.99 -16.20
N GLY A 632 24.31 -10.46 -15.39
CA GLY A 632 25.71 -10.05 -15.50
C GLY A 632 25.86 -8.52 -15.37
N ILE A 633 26.62 -7.89 -16.26
CA ILE A 633 26.90 -6.45 -16.16
C ILE A 633 25.80 -5.53 -16.71
N ALA A 634 24.60 -6.05 -17.00
CA ALA A 634 23.51 -5.26 -17.59
C ALA A 634 23.19 -3.98 -16.78
N TYR A 635 23.26 -4.05 -15.45
CA TYR A 635 23.01 -2.91 -14.56
C TYR A 635 23.99 -1.73 -14.73
N LEU A 636 25.18 -1.96 -15.31
CA LEU A 636 26.13 -0.89 -15.62
C LEU A 636 25.67 -0.03 -16.81
N VAL A 637 24.83 -0.60 -17.69
CA VAL A 637 24.29 0.06 -18.89
C VAL A 637 22.87 0.55 -18.63
N ASP A 638 22.04 -0.30 -18.05
CA ASP A 638 20.67 0.00 -17.66
C ASP A 638 20.48 -0.32 -16.17
N PRO A 639 20.55 0.69 -15.27
CA PRO A 639 20.42 0.50 -13.83
C PRO A 639 19.12 -0.18 -13.38
N ARG A 640 18.10 -0.20 -14.24
CA ARG A 640 16.85 -0.91 -13.98
C ARG A 640 17.06 -2.43 -13.90
N GLN A 641 18.04 -2.98 -14.63
CA GLN A 641 18.36 -4.40 -14.68
C GLN A 641 19.32 -4.83 -13.55
N SER A 642 19.02 -4.44 -12.32
CA SER A 642 19.85 -4.65 -11.12
C SER A 642 19.39 -5.82 -10.23
N THR A 643 18.55 -6.70 -10.77
CA THR A 643 18.05 -7.89 -10.06
C THR A 643 19.20 -8.80 -9.62
N SER A 644 19.17 -9.22 -8.35
CA SER A 644 20.12 -10.18 -7.80
C SER A 644 19.67 -11.64 -7.98
N ARG A 645 20.62 -12.57 -8.01
CA ARG A 645 20.36 -14.02 -7.99
C ARG A 645 19.63 -14.45 -6.70
N PHE A 646 19.80 -13.70 -5.61
CA PHE A 646 19.07 -13.92 -4.37
C PHE A 646 17.57 -13.68 -4.56
N GLU A 647 17.19 -12.53 -5.11
CA GLU A 647 15.78 -12.20 -5.38
C GLU A 647 15.15 -13.20 -6.35
N HIS A 648 15.88 -13.58 -7.39
CA HIS A 648 15.45 -14.62 -8.31
C HIS A 648 15.21 -15.96 -7.59
N SER A 649 16.19 -16.44 -6.81
CA SER A 649 16.08 -17.71 -6.06
C SER A 649 14.91 -17.73 -5.07
N VAL A 650 14.68 -16.61 -4.39
CA VAL A 650 13.51 -16.43 -3.51
C VAL A 650 12.22 -16.47 -4.34
N GLY A 651 12.17 -15.77 -5.46
CA GLY A 651 11.03 -15.75 -6.37
C GLY A 651 10.66 -17.14 -6.91
N VAL A 652 11.65 -17.91 -7.36
CA VAL A 652 11.50 -19.28 -7.84
C VAL A 652 10.94 -20.19 -6.73
N MET A 653 11.44 -20.06 -5.49
CA MET A 653 10.91 -20.77 -4.33
C MET A 653 9.46 -20.39 -4.03
N VAL A 654 9.12 -19.10 -4.07
CA VAL A 654 7.77 -18.60 -3.83
C VAL A 654 6.81 -19.10 -4.91
N LEU A 655 7.19 -19.07 -6.19
CA LEU A 655 6.40 -19.63 -7.28
C LEU A 655 6.16 -21.14 -7.12
N ALA A 656 7.21 -21.89 -6.79
CA ALA A 656 7.09 -23.33 -6.52
C ALA A 656 6.10 -23.57 -5.37
N LYS A 657 6.23 -22.84 -4.27
CA LYS A 657 5.30 -22.92 -3.13
C LYS A 657 3.87 -22.59 -3.54
N MET A 658 3.67 -21.52 -4.30
CA MET A 658 2.36 -21.09 -4.78
C MET A 658 1.69 -22.23 -5.56
N LEU A 659 2.44 -22.90 -6.41
CA LEU A 659 1.99 -24.05 -7.19
C LEU A 659 1.93 -25.37 -6.38
N GLY A 660 2.06 -25.32 -5.06
CA GLY A 660 1.86 -26.48 -4.18
C GLY A 660 3.08 -27.37 -3.99
N ALA A 661 4.29 -26.82 -4.15
CA ALA A 661 5.54 -27.53 -3.83
C ALA A 661 5.60 -27.94 -2.35
N SER A 662 6.08 -29.15 -2.10
CA SER A 662 6.51 -29.63 -0.78
C SER A 662 7.67 -28.76 -0.22
N GLU A 663 7.96 -28.89 1.08
CA GLU A 663 9.09 -28.17 1.68
C GLU A 663 10.42 -28.50 0.99
N LEU A 664 10.64 -29.77 0.63
CA LEU A 664 11.84 -30.20 -0.08
C LEU A 664 11.95 -29.57 -1.47
N GLU A 665 10.85 -29.53 -2.22
CA GLU A 665 10.81 -28.87 -3.54
C GLU A 665 11.02 -27.35 -3.42
N GLN A 666 10.54 -26.72 -2.34
CA GLN A 666 10.82 -25.31 -2.04
C GLN A 666 12.31 -25.08 -1.76
N ILE A 667 12.95 -25.97 -0.99
CA ILE A 667 14.40 -25.90 -0.71
C ILE A 667 15.21 -26.09 -2.00
N GLN A 668 14.82 -27.05 -2.85
CA GLN A 668 15.40 -27.25 -4.18
C GLN A 668 15.30 -26.01 -5.05
N ALA A 669 14.11 -25.40 -5.08
CA ALA A 669 13.87 -24.17 -5.81
C ALA A 669 14.69 -22.99 -5.26
N LEU A 670 14.84 -22.88 -3.94
CA LEU A 670 15.66 -21.83 -3.34
C LEU A 670 17.16 -21.99 -3.63
N LEU A 671 17.64 -23.22 -3.77
CA LEU A 671 19.06 -23.53 -3.92
C LEU A 671 19.49 -23.81 -5.36
N HIS A 672 18.58 -23.71 -6.34
CA HIS A 672 18.85 -24.12 -7.72
C HIS A 672 20.08 -23.41 -8.32
N ASP A 673 20.24 -22.13 -7.97
CA ASP A 673 21.26 -21.21 -8.47
C ASP A 673 22.41 -20.92 -7.48
N VAL A 674 22.48 -21.63 -6.36
CA VAL A 674 23.43 -21.33 -5.27
C VAL A 674 24.91 -21.36 -5.69
N ALA A 675 25.23 -22.04 -6.80
CA ALA A 675 26.59 -22.20 -7.32
C ALA A 675 27.01 -21.13 -8.35
N HIS A 676 26.14 -20.18 -8.70
CA HIS A 676 26.48 -19.11 -9.64
C HIS A 676 27.65 -18.27 -9.13
N THR A 677 28.58 -17.96 -10.02
CA THR A 677 29.73 -17.07 -9.78
C THR A 677 29.39 -15.62 -10.17
N PRO A 678 30.22 -14.64 -9.75
CA PRO A 678 30.13 -13.25 -10.23
C PRO A 678 29.97 -13.14 -11.75
N PHE A 679 29.14 -12.19 -12.18
CA PHE A 679 28.79 -11.91 -13.57
C PHE A 679 27.98 -13.01 -14.28
N SER A 680 27.47 -14.00 -13.54
CA SER A 680 26.57 -15.04 -14.07
C SER A 680 27.14 -15.71 -15.33
N HIS A 681 26.36 -15.83 -16.41
CA HIS A 681 26.79 -16.49 -17.66
C HIS A 681 27.86 -15.73 -18.45
N LEU A 682 28.21 -14.50 -18.07
CA LEU A 682 29.25 -13.76 -18.76
C LEU A 682 30.62 -14.43 -18.60
N ILE A 683 30.81 -15.15 -17.50
CA ILE A 683 32.04 -15.92 -17.23
C ILE A 683 32.25 -17.04 -18.24
N ASP A 684 31.17 -17.65 -18.75
CA ASP A 684 31.24 -18.69 -19.78
C ASP A 684 31.94 -18.15 -21.03
N SER A 685 31.62 -16.91 -21.42
CA SER A 685 32.23 -16.21 -22.56
C SER A 685 33.68 -15.79 -22.30
N VAL A 686 34.04 -15.47 -21.05
CA VAL A 686 35.44 -15.17 -20.67
C VAL A 686 36.35 -16.37 -20.94
N TYR A 687 35.89 -17.58 -20.60
CA TYR A 687 36.64 -18.82 -20.81
C TYR A 687 36.39 -19.50 -22.18
N GLY A 688 35.53 -18.94 -23.03
CA GLY A 688 35.22 -19.50 -24.35
C GLY A 688 34.47 -20.83 -24.31
N LEU A 689 33.61 -21.04 -23.30
CA LEU A 689 32.85 -22.27 -23.12
C LEU A 689 31.55 -22.22 -23.93
N GLU A 690 31.52 -22.90 -25.08
CA GLU A 690 30.39 -22.89 -26.03
C GLU A 690 29.06 -23.41 -25.44
N ASN A 691 29.12 -24.31 -24.44
CA ASN A 691 27.94 -24.91 -23.82
C ASN A 691 27.36 -24.11 -22.64
N GLN A 692 28.00 -23.00 -22.25
CA GLN A 692 27.63 -22.20 -21.06
C GLN A 692 27.48 -23.04 -19.77
N ASP A 693 28.37 -24.02 -19.58
CA ASP A 693 28.32 -25.01 -18.51
C ASP A 693 29.33 -24.74 -17.38
N TYR A 694 29.94 -23.54 -17.33
CA TYR A 694 30.91 -23.19 -16.28
C TYR A 694 30.31 -23.35 -14.88
N HIS A 695 29.09 -22.84 -14.69
CA HIS A 695 28.36 -22.96 -13.43
C HIS A 695 28.04 -24.42 -13.07
N GLU A 696 27.76 -25.30 -14.04
CA GLU A 696 27.53 -26.74 -13.78
C GLU A 696 28.82 -27.46 -13.37
N ARG A 697 29.95 -27.15 -14.02
CA ARG A 697 31.29 -27.66 -13.65
C ARG A 697 31.75 -27.12 -12.29
N HIS A 698 31.48 -25.84 -12.02
CA HIS A 698 31.78 -25.17 -10.77
C HIS A 698 30.88 -25.67 -9.63
N LYS A 699 29.64 -26.06 -9.90
CA LYS A 699 28.68 -26.55 -8.89
C LYS A 699 29.24 -27.71 -8.08
N GLN A 700 29.89 -28.69 -8.70
CA GLN A 700 30.51 -29.80 -7.96
C GLN A 700 31.66 -29.32 -7.06
N ARG A 701 32.54 -28.45 -7.57
CA ARG A 701 33.65 -27.87 -6.81
C ARG A 701 33.15 -27.02 -5.65
N PHE A 702 32.17 -26.14 -5.89
CA PHE A 702 31.52 -25.29 -4.87
C PHE A 702 30.89 -26.13 -3.75
N LEU A 703 30.08 -27.14 -4.11
CA LEU A 703 29.45 -28.02 -3.14
C LEU A 703 30.45 -28.91 -2.37
N SER A 704 31.66 -29.11 -2.90
CA SER A 704 32.73 -29.83 -2.21
C SER A 704 33.49 -29.00 -1.17
N GLN A 705 33.32 -27.68 -1.15
CA GLN A 705 34.01 -26.79 -0.20
C GLN A 705 33.56 -27.10 1.24
N LYS A 706 34.53 -27.23 2.16
CA LYS A 706 34.26 -27.62 3.57
C LYS A 706 33.26 -26.69 4.26
N TRP A 707 33.32 -25.39 3.99
CA TRP A 707 32.41 -24.42 4.59
C TRP A 707 30.98 -24.56 4.03
N VAL A 708 30.82 -24.85 2.73
CA VAL A 708 29.51 -25.10 2.10
C VAL A 708 28.87 -26.35 2.72
N GLN A 709 29.62 -27.44 2.83
CA GLN A 709 29.13 -28.67 3.47
C GLN A 709 28.73 -28.45 4.92
N LYS A 710 29.50 -27.66 5.66
CA LYS A 710 29.17 -27.28 7.04
C LYS A 710 27.85 -26.50 7.11
N VAL A 711 27.65 -25.48 6.26
CA VAL A 711 26.41 -24.69 6.26
C VAL A 711 25.19 -25.54 5.86
N LEU A 712 25.35 -26.45 4.88
CA LEU A 712 24.29 -27.39 4.50
C LEU A 712 23.92 -28.31 5.67
N LEU A 713 24.90 -28.87 6.39
CA LEU A 713 24.68 -29.68 7.60
C LEU A 713 24.01 -28.88 8.71
N ASP A 714 24.47 -27.65 8.96
CA ASP A 714 23.87 -26.76 9.96
C ASP A 714 22.40 -26.45 9.62
N CYS A 715 22.05 -26.40 8.33
CA CYS A 715 20.68 -26.20 7.85
C CYS A 715 19.88 -27.51 7.69
N ASP A 716 20.43 -28.65 8.08
CA ASP A 716 19.82 -29.97 7.93
C ASP A 716 19.48 -30.32 6.46
N ILE A 717 20.36 -29.94 5.52
CA ILE A 717 20.24 -30.22 4.09
C ILE A 717 21.29 -31.27 3.70
N SER A 718 20.87 -32.33 3.01
CA SER A 718 21.78 -33.30 2.41
C SER A 718 22.15 -32.92 0.97
N LEU A 719 23.30 -33.38 0.48
CA LEU A 719 23.69 -33.18 -0.94
C LEU A 719 22.70 -33.78 -1.94
N LYS A 720 21.90 -34.80 -1.54
CA LYS A 720 20.84 -35.38 -2.37
C LYS A 720 19.67 -34.41 -2.56
N ASP A 721 19.42 -33.56 -1.57
CA ASP A 721 18.34 -32.57 -1.62
C ASP A 721 18.64 -31.45 -2.63
N LEU A 722 19.90 -31.26 -3.03
CA LEU A 722 20.34 -30.31 -4.05
C LEU A 722 20.23 -30.83 -5.50
N GLY A 723 19.92 -32.13 -5.69
CA GLY A 723 19.98 -32.83 -6.97
C GLY A 723 18.72 -32.76 -7.86
N GLY A 724 17.73 -31.96 -7.49
CA GLY A 724 16.38 -32.04 -8.06
C GLY A 724 16.11 -31.28 -9.37
N GLN A 725 16.88 -31.48 -10.45
CA GLN A 725 16.43 -31.03 -11.79
C GLN A 725 15.32 -31.93 -12.39
N ASN A 726 14.94 -33.01 -11.70
CA ASN A 726 13.86 -33.94 -12.10
C ASN A 726 12.51 -33.63 -11.41
N SER A 727 12.36 -32.45 -10.81
CA SER A 727 11.09 -31.99 -10.25
C SER A 727 10.16 -31.47 -11.36
N LYS A 728 8.84 -31.67 -11.19
CA LYS A 728 7.79 -31.11 -12.06
C LYS A 728 7.87 -29.59 -12.26
N PHE A 729 8.57 -28.88 -11.38
CA PHE A 729 8.73 -27.44 -11.42
C PHE A 729 9.87 -26.98 -12.35
N PHE A 730 10.73 -27.87 -12.83
CA PHE A 730 11.94 -27.58 -13.63
C PHE A 730 11.93 -28.23 -15.03
N GLU A 731 10.75 -28.44 -15.61
CA GLU A 731 10.62 -29.10 -16.92
C GLU A 731 11.34 -28.32 -18.04
N LYS A 732 12.14 -29.03 -18.85
CA LYS A 732 13.04 -28.39 -19.84
C LYS A 732 12.32 -27.80 -21.06
N LYS A 733 11.18 -28.37 -21.46
CA LYS A 733 10.45 -27.99 -22.68
C LYS A 733 9.15 -27.21 -22.44
N GLY A 734 8.56 -27.33 -21.26
CA GLY A 734 7.30 -26.68 -20.89
C GLY A 734 7.49 -25.45 -19.99
N ILE A 735 6.41 -25.08 -19.30
CA ILE A 735 6.43 -24.02 -18.29
C ILE A 735 7.23 -24.51 -17.07
N ASN A 736 8.18 -23.71 -16.60
CA ASN A 736 8.93 -23.98 -15.37
C ASN A 736 9.10 -22.71 -14.54
N VAL A 737 9.27 -22.87 -13.21
CA VAL A 737 9.23 -21.75 -12.26
C VAL A 737 10.44 -20.81 -12.35
N ASP A 738 11.60 -21.33 -12.75
CA ASP A 738 12.81 -20.55 -13.03
C ASP A 738 12.54 -19.56 -14.19
N ARG A 739 12.09 -20.09 -15.34
CA ARG A 739 11.76 -19.30 -16.52
C ARG A 739 10.63 -18.32 -16.32
N LEU A 740 9.60 -18.71 -15.55
CA LEU A 740 8.53 -17.80 -15.18
C LEU A 740 9.05 -16.64 -14.34
N ASP A 741 9.90 -16.92 -13.33
CA ASP A 741 10.39 -15.86 -12.46
C ASP A 741 11.23 -14.84 -13.20
N TYR A 742 12.28 -15.28 -13.92
CA TYR A 742 13.14 -14.32 -14.61
C TYR A 742 12.37 -13.54 -15.67
N MET A 743 11.40 -14.17 -16.37
CA MET A 743 10.62 -13.47 -17.40
C MET A 743 9.82 -12.33 -16.77
N ILE A 744 9.07 -12.61 -15.69
CA ILE A 744 8.25 -11.59 -15.03
C ILE A 744 9.14 -10.51 -14.41
N ARG A 745 10.23 -10.92 -13.75
CA ARG A 745 11.13 -10.02 -13.02
C ARG A 745 11.89 -9.08 -13.95
N ASP A 746 12.47 -9.61 -15.01
CA ASP A 746 13.26 -8.84 -15.97
C ASP A 746 12.38 -7.91 -16.80
N LEU A 747 11.21 -8.38 -17.29
CA LEU A 747 10.26 -7.50 -17.98
C LEU A 747 9.71 -6.41 -17.06
N LYS A 748 9.48 -6.72 -15.77
CA LYS A 748 8.98 -5.73 -14.81
C LYS A 748 10.03 -4.66 -14.56
N ALA A 749 11.29 -5.05 -14.45
CA ALA A 749 12.42 -4.13 -14.28
C ALA A 749 12.50 -3.10 -15.43
N VAL A 750 12.30 -3.53 -16.69
CA VAL A 750 12.33 -2.63 -17.85
C VAL A 750 10.98 -1.97 -18.18
N GLY A 751 9.92 -2.25 -17.42
CA GLY A 751 8.59 -1.67 -17.62
C GLY A 751 7.82 -2.24 -18.81
N ARG A 752 8.06 -3.52 -19.16
CA ARG A 752 7.45 -4.24 -20.27
C ARG A 752 6.37 -5.25 -19.84
N ILE A 753 6.26 -5.52 -18.54
CA ILE A 753 5.13 -6.26 -17.97
C ILE A 753 4.63 -5.53 -16.71
N PHE A 754 3.32 -5.42 -16.58
CA PHE A 754 2.68 -4.77 -15.44
C PHE A 754 1.93 -5.79 -14.57
N GLN A 755 1.61 -5.37 -13.34
CA GLN A 755 0.89 -6.21 -12.36
C GLN A 755 -0.35 -6.93 -12.90
N PRO A 756 -1.23 -6.31 -13.72
CA PRO A 756 -2.37 -7.02 -14.28
C PRO A 756 -1.96 -8.21 -15.14
N GLU A 757 -0.98 -8.02 -16.03
CA GLU A 757 -0.56 -9.03 -17.01
C GLU A 757 0.03 -10.26 -16.32
N TYR A 758 1.02 -10.09 -15.42
CA TYR A 758 1.59 -11.24 -14.72
C TYR A 758 0.63 -11.83 -13.67
N SER A 759 -0.31 -11.06 -13.13
CA SER A 759 -1.35 -11.61 -12.25
C SER A 759 -2.28 -12.56 -13.01
N ILE A 760 -2.67 -12.22 -14.24
CA ILE A 760 -3.45 -13.09 -15.13
C ILE A 760 -2.68 -14.38 -15.38
N ILE A 761 -1.41 -14.29 -15.81
CA ILE A 761 -0.55 -15.46 -16.04
C ILE A 761 -0.57 -16.35 -14.79
N LEU A 762 -0.21 -15.81 -13.63
CA LEU A 762 -0.09 -16.60 -12.39
C LEU A 762 -1.44 -17.16 -11.88
N ASN A 763 -2.56 -16.46 -12.10
CA ASN A 763 -3.89 -16.93 -11.69
C ASN A 763 -4.38 -18.10 -12.53
N HIS A 764 -3.90 -18.21 -13.77
CA HIS A 764 -4.36 -19.18 -14.76
C HIS A 764 -3.33 -20.29 -15.01
N LEU A 765 -2.37 -20.47 -14.10
CA LEU A 765 -1.50 -21.66 -14.07
C LEU A 765 -2.15 -22.76 -13.22
N VAL A 766 -2.13 -23.99 -13.73
CA VAL A 766 -2.62 -25.18 -13.04
C VAL A 766 -1.58 -26.29 -13.12
N ILE A 767 -1.58 -27.21 -12.15
CA ILE A 767 -0.82 -28.46 -12.24
C ILE A 767 -1.77 -29.57 -12.67
N GLU A 768 -1.49 -30.18 -13.83
CA GLU A 768 -2.22 -31.33 -14.36
C GLU A 768 -1.20 -32.38 -14.83
N GLU A 769 -1.39 -33.64 -14.42
CA GLU A 769 -0.48 -34.76 -14.75
C GLU A 769 0.99 -34.50 -14.37
N GLY A 770 1.21 -33.71 -13.30
CA GLY A 770 2.56 -33.36 -12.85
C GLY A 770 3.26 -32.34 -13.74
N ARG A 771 2.54 -31.58 -14.57
CA ARG A 771 3.07 -30.48 -15.39
C ARG A 771 2.34 -29.18 -15.15
N ILE A 772 3.03 -28.07 -15.31
CA ILE A 772 2.43 -26.73 -15.23
C ILE A 772 1.80 -26.43 -16.60
N LYS A 773 0.48 -26.23 -16.63
CA LYS A 773 -0.30 -25.90 -17.84
C LYS A 773 -1.01 -24.55 -17.67
N CYS A 774 -1.32 -23.90 -18.78
CA CYS A 774 -2.22 -22.75 -18.82
C CYS A 774 -3.68 -23.22 -18.81
N ARG A 775 -4.54 -22.55 -18.03
CA ARG A 775 -5.97 -22.87 -17.94
C ARG A 775 -6.73 -22.57 -19.25
N ASP A 776 -6.24 -21.63 -20.04
CA ASP A 776 -6.86 -21.21 -21.29
C ASP A 776 -5.83 -20.76 -22.35
N LEU A 777 -6.29 -20.69 -23.60
CA LEU A 777 -5.50 -20.30 -24.77
C LEU A 777 -5.00 -18.84 -24.70
N ALA A 778 -5.79 -17.94 -24.12
CA ALA A 778 -5.42 -16.52 -24.02
C ALA A 778 -4.21 -16.32 -23.09
N THR A 779 -4.19 -17.02 -21.97
CA THR A 779 -3.08 -17.06 -21.02
C THR A 779 -1.84 -17.69 -21.66
N ALA A 780 -2.02 -18.79 -22.40
CA ALA A 780 -0.94 -19.44 -23.12
C ALA A 780 -0.27 -18.49 -24.13
N LYS A 781 -1.07 -17.77 -24.93
CA LYS A 781 -0.58 -16.77 -25.88
C LYS A 781 0.14 -15.60 -25.20
N LEU A 782 -0.46 -15.05 -24.14
CA LEU A 782 0.16 -13.99 -23.35
C LEU A 782 1.52 -14.41 -22.80
N LEU A 783 1.61 -15.62 -22.22
CA LEU A 783 2.86 -16.16 -21.69
C LEU A 783 3.91 -16.34 -22.79
N PHE A 784 3.52 -16.90 -23.94
CA PHE A 784 4.39 -17.09 -25.10
C PHE A 784 4.94 -15.75 -25.62
N ASP A 785 4.07 -14.76 -25.83
CA ASP A 785 4.45 -13.44 -26.33
C ASP A 785 5.40 -12.73 -25.36
N LYS A 786 5.10 -12.74 -24.05
CA LYS A 786 5.97 -12.14 -23.04
C LYS A 786 7.34 -12.82 -22.97
N PHE A 787 7.40 -14.11 -23.23
CA PHE A 787 8.67 -14.82 -23.26
C PHE A 787 9.53 -14.45 -24.48
N LEU A 788 8.91 -14.22 -25.64
CA LEU A 788 9.64 -13.68 -26.79
C LEU A 788 10.08 -12.24 -26.54
N GLU A 789 9.22 -11.43 -25.93
CA GLU A 789 9.50 -10.03 -25.56
C GLU A 789 10.71 -9.92 -24.63
N VAL A 790 10.82 -10.75 -23.57
CA VAL A 790 11.97 -10.66 -22.65
C VAL A 790 13.30 -10.95 -23.35
N ASN A 791 13.30 -11.86 -24.33
CA ASN A 791 14.51 -12.11 -25.11
C ASN A 791 14.88 -10.88 -25.96
N GLN A 792 13.92 -10.28 -26.65
CA GLN A 792 14.17 -9.17 -27.57
C GLN A 792 14.54 -7.87 -26.85
N GLU A 793 13.82 -7.56 -25.77
CA GLU A 793 13.89 -6.25 -25.10
C GLU A 793 14.89 -6.22 -23.94
N VAL A 794 15.26 -7.39 -23.38
CA VAL A 794 16.19 -7.47 -22.25
C VAL A 794 17.47 -8.19 -22.65
N TYR A 795 17.38 -9.45 -23.08
CA TYR A 795 18.58 -10.27 -23.29
C TYR A 795 19.34 -9.95 -24.58
N PHE A 796 18.65 -9.48 -25.62
CA PHE A 796 19.22 -9.10 -26.90
C PHE A 796 19.30 -7.58 -27.08
N ASP A 797 19.29 -6.82 -25.98
CA ASP A 797 19.54 -5.38 -26.02
C ASP A 797 20.96 -5.13 -26.58
N PRO A 798 21.09 -4.48 -27.77
CA PRO A 798 22.38 -4.28 -28.40
C PRO A 798 23.39 -3.53 -27.54
N LYS A 799 22.94 -2.64 -26.65
CA LYS A 799 23.83 -1.88 -25.75
C LYS A 799 24.40 -2.77 -24.67
N VAL A 800 23.56 -3.63 -24.09
CA VAL A 800 23.97 -4.59 -23.06
C VAL A 800 24.89 -5.65 -23.66
N GLU A 801 24.60 -6.15 -24.86
CA GLU A 801 25.46 -7.11 -25.56
C GLU A 801 26.82 -6.48 -25.95
N ALA A 802 26.85 -5.25 -26.44
CA ALA A 802 28.09 -4.54 -26.74
C ALA A 802 28.96 -4.28 -25.49
N ALA A 803 28.32 -3.88 -24.38
CA ALA A 803 28.98 -3.72 -23.10
C ALA A 803 29.54 -5.04 -22.58
N SER A 804 28.75 -6.11 -22.66
CA SER A 804 29.15 -7.47 -22.30
C SER A 804 30.38 -7.92 -23.09
N ALA A 805 30.42 -7.65 -24.41
CA ALA A 805 31.56 -7.98 -25.25
C ALA A 805 32.83 -7.23 -24.83
N ALA A 806 32.71 -5.93 -24.56
CA ALA A 806 33.81 -5.10 -24.07
C ALA A 806 34.32 -5.58 -22.71
N PHE A 807 33.41 -5.94 -21.79
CA PHE A 807 33.75 -6.46 -20.47
C PHE A 807 34.44 -7.82 -20.55
N VAL A 808 33.93 -8.76 -21.36
CA VAL A 808 34.56 -10.07 -21.58
C VAL A 808 35.99 -9.90 -22.10
N TYR A 809 36.19 -9.03 -23.09
CA TYR A 809 37.50 -8.74 -23.64
C TYR A 809 38.46 -8.16 -22.59
N LEU A 810 37.96 -7.23 -21.76
CA LEU A 810 38.72 -6.65 -20.65
C LEU A 810 39.16 -7.73 -19.65
N MET A 811 38.23 -8.59 -19.23
CA MET A 811 38.50 -9.68 -18.28
C MET A 811 39.54 -10.67 -18.82
N GLN A 812 39.45 -11.04 -20.11
CA GLN A 812 40.45 -11.88 -20.76
C GLN A 812 41.85 -11.24 -20.77
N LYS A 813 41.93 -9.91 -20.98
CA LYS A 813 43.18 -9.15 -20.96
C LYS A 813 43.80 -9.14 -19.56
N MET A 814 42.97 -8.96 -18.53
CA MET A 814 43.40 -8.98 -17.12
C MET A 814 43.88 -10.36 -16.65
N LEU A 815 43.20 -11.43 -17.08
CA LEU A 815 43.64 -12.81 -16.82
C LEU A 815 44.99 -13.09 -17.48
N LYS A 816 45.18 -12.68 -18.74
CA LYS A 816 46.46 -12.86 -19.46
C LYS A 816 47.62 -12.08 -18.83
N SER A 817 47.36 -10.91 -18.27
CA SER A 817 48.39 -10.08 -17.63
C SER A 817 48.63 -10.39 -16.15
N GLY A 818 47.87 -11.32 -15.57
CA GLY A 818 47.97 -11.72 -14.16
C GLY A 818 47.39 -10.72 -13.16
N HIS A 819 46.69 -9.67 -13.62
CA HIS A 819 45.99 -8.71 -12.75
C HIS A 819 44.66 -9.24 -12.22
N LEU A 820 44.16 -10.33 -12.83
CA LEU A 820 43.04 -11.12 -12.33
C LEU A 820 43.45 -12.60 -12.35
N LYS A 821 43.06 -13.36 -11.33
CA LYS A 821 43.30 -14.80 -11.22
C LYS A 821 41.98 -15.56 -11.21
N GLU A 822 42.01 -16.83 -11.58
CA GLU A 822 40.81 -17.69 -11.56
C GLU A 822 40.20 -17.79 -10.16
N GLU A 823 41.03 -17.80 -9.11
CA GLU A 823 40.61 -17.79 -7.70
C GLU A 823 39.80 -16.53 -7.32
N ASP A 824 39.96 -15.41 -8.04
CA ASP A 824 39.23 -14.18 -7.75
C ASP A 824 37.74 -14.30 -8.10
N PHE A 825 37.33 -15.26 -8.91
CA PHE A 825 35.91 -15.54 -9.20
C PHE A 825 35.19 -16.31 -8.08
N GLU A 826 35.91 -16.72 -7.03
CA GLU A 826 35.30 -17.22 -5.80
C GLU A 826 34.86 -16.09 -4.86
N ARG A 827 35.17 -14.82 -5.20
CA ARG A 827 34.81 -13.58 -4.48
C ARG A 827 33.41 -13.06 -4.87
N ASN A 828 33.01 -11.89 -4.36
CA ASN A 828 31.78 -11.22 -4.81
C ASN A 828 32.04 -10.25 -5.98
N GLU A 829 30.98 -9.81 -6.68
CA GLU A 829 31.11 -8.93 -7.86
C GLU A 829 31.82 -7.60 -7.53
N ASN A 830 31.49 -6.97 -6.40
CA ASN A 830 32.05 -5.67 -6.02
C ASN A 830 33.56 -5.74 -5.81
N GLU A 831 34.05 -6.82 -5.18
CA GLU A 831 35.49 -7.03 -4.98
C GLU A 831 36.23 -7.16 -6.32
N ILE A 832 35.64 -7.82 -7.31
CA ILE A 832 36.24 -7.92 -8.65
C ILE A 832 36.22 -6.55 -9.35
N LEU A 833 35.12 -5.81 -9.23
CA LEU A 833 35.04 -4.45 -9.79
C LEU A 833 36.09 -3.52 -9.16
N ASP A 834 36.37 -3.64 -7.87
CA ASP A 834 37.38 -2.84 -7.20
C ASP A 834 38.80 -3.26 -7.61
N LEU A 835 39.05 -4.55 -7.86
CA LEU A 835 40.29 -4.99 -8.49
C LEU A 835 40.49 -4.35 -9.87
N ILE A 836 39.42 -4.29 -10.68
CA ILE A 836 39.47 -3.63 -11.99
C ILE A 836 39.80 -2.14 -11.85
N LYS A 837 39.11 -1.43 -10.94
CA LYS A 837 39.31 0.01 -10.70
C LYS A 837 40.71 0.33 -10.16
N ASN A 838 41.34 -0.60 -9.43
CA ASN A 838 42.69 -0.43 -8.88
C ASN A 838 43.80 -1.01 -9.80
N SER A 839 43.44 -1.42 -11.01
CA SER A 839 44.38 -1.94 -12.01
C SER A 839 44.70 -0.92 -13.09
N PRO A 840 45.73 -1.14 -13.95
CA PRO A 840 45.99 -0.31 -15.12
C PRO A 840 44.83 -0.23 -16.12
N TYR A 841 43.78 -1.05 -15.96
CA TYR A 841 42.63 -1.13 -16.84
C TYR A 841 41.45 -0.25 -16.42
N GLN A 842 41.57 0.54 -15.35
CA GLN A 842 40.49 1.42 -14.86
C GLN A 842 39.89 2.31 -15.97
N ALA A 843 40.73 2.90 -16.82
CA ALA A 843 40.29 3.78 -17.91
C ALA A 843 39.56 3.01 -19.03
N GLU A 844 39.87 1.73 -19.23
CA GLU A 844 39.13 0.86 -20.17
C GLU A 844 37.77 0.48 -19.56
N PHE A 845 37.73 0.15 -18.27
CA PHE A 845 36.49 -0.16 -17.55
C PHE A 845 35.54 1.03 -17.45
N ALA A 846 36.05 2.25 -17.22
CA ALA A 846 35.25 3.47 -17.16
C ALA A 846 34.49 3.79 -18.47
N LYS A 847 34.86 3.13 -19.57
CA LYS A 847 34.12 3.21 -20.85
C LYS A 847 32.91 2.28 -20.88
N ILE A 848 32.70 1.42 -19.90
CA ILE A 848 31.53 0.54 -19.81
C ILE A 848 30.48 1.25 -18.94
N GLY A 849 29.49 1.87 -19.60
CA GLY A 849 28.48 2.66 -18.92
C GLY A 849 27.31 3.10 -19.83
N PRO A 850 26.31 3.81 -19.28
CA PRO A 850 25.04 4.09 -19.97
C PRO A 850 25.20 4.95 -21.24
N ASP A 851 26.20 5.83 -21.27
CA ASP A 851 26.45 6.77 -22.38
C ASP A 851 27.41 6.24 -23.45
N SER A 852 28.02 5.08 -23.22
CA SER A 852 29.14 4.60 -24.04
C SER A 852 28.74 3.84 -25.31
N TYR A 853 27.47 3.46 -25.44
CA TYR A 853 27.01 2.52 -26.48
C TYR A 853 25.87 3.09 -27.36
N ARG A 854 25.97 4.37 -27.74
CA ARG A 854 25.02 4.98 -28.70
C ARG A 854 25.43 4.63 -30.14
N GLY A 855 24.59 3.87 -30.84
CA GLY A 855 24.75 3.59 -32.28
C GLY A 855 25.62 2.37 -32.64
N CYS A 856 25.67 1.34 -31.78
CA CYS A 856 26.43 0.12 -32.04
C CYS A 856 26.01 -0.60 -33.33
N SER A 857 26.98 -1.00 -34.15
CA SER A 857 26.78 -1.81 -35.36
C SER A 857 27.33 -3.23 -35.18
N LEU A 858 26.76 -4.17 -35.93
CA LEU A 858 27.21 -5.56 -35.97
C LEU A 858 28.40 -5.71 -36.92
N GLU A 859 29.61 -5.77 -36.39
CA GLU A 859 30.84 -5.91 -37.19
C GLU A 859 31.87 -6.83 -36.53
N LYS A 860 32.52 -7.65 -37.35
CA LYS A 860 33.49 -8.67 -36.91
C LYS A 860 34.87 -8.06 -36.70
N ASN A 861 35.10 -7.44 -35.54
CA ASN A 861 36.31 -6.61 -35.30
C ASN A 861 37.28 -7.16 -34.25
N GLY A 862 37.55 -8.48 -34.28
CA GLY A 862 38.59 -9.13 -33.46
C GLY A 862 38.28 -9.30 -31.97
N ARG A 863 37.15 -8.78 -31.48
CA ARG A 863 36.60 -9.08 -30.14
C ARG A 863 35.86 -10.44 -30.15
N PRO A 864 35.81 -11.16 -29.01
CA PRO A 864 35.03 -12.39 -28.89
C PRO A 864 33.54 -12.12 -29.16
N PRO A 865 32.82 -13.05 -29.82
CA PRO A 865 31.38 -12.92 -30.00
C PRO A 865 30.64 -13.05 -28.67
N ILE A 866 29.47 -12.41 -28.58
CA ILE A 866 28.46 -12.75 -27.56
C ILE A 866 27.59 -13.87 -28.12
N LEU A 867 27.52 -14.96 -27.36
CA LEU A 867 26.67 -16.11 -27.66
C LEU A 867 25.25 -15.86 -27.15
N ARG A 868 24.29 -15.77 -28.08
CA ARG A 868 22.87 -15.68 -27.75
C ARG A 868 22.32 -17.06 -27.39
N LYS A 869 21.74 -17.18 -26.20
CA LYS A 869 20.98 -18.37 -25.79
C LYS A 869 19.51 -18.16 -26.16
N LEU A 870 19.03 -18.89 -27.18
CA LEU A 870 17.61 -18.88 -27.55
C LEU A 870 16.80 -19.53 -26.43
N ARG A 871 15.90 -18.77 -25.82
CA ARG A 871 15.00 -19.24 -24.76
C ARG A 871 13.58 -19.06 -25.23
N PHE A 872 12.75 -20.09 -25.12
CA PHE A 872 11.31 -19.98 -25.36
C PHE A 872 10.52 -20.92 -24.43
N ILE A 873 9.23 -20.63 -24.28
CA ILE A 873 8.24 -21.53 -23.66
C ILE A 873 7.15 -21.74 -24.69
N ASP A 874 6.83 -22.99 -24.99
CA ASP A 874 5.66 -23.36 -25.77
C ASP A 874 4.65 -24.03 -24.81
N PRO A 875 3.70 -23.27 -24.24
CA PRO A 875 2.92 -23.73 -23.09
C PRO A 875 1.86 -24.76 -23.47
N GLU A 876 1.69 -25.79 -22.62
CA GLU A 876 0.57 -26.73 -22.69
C GLU A 876 -0.71 -26.08 -22.14
N ILE A 877 -1.87 -26.46 -22.67
CA ILE A 877 -3.18 -25.91 -22.28
C ILE A 877 -4.02 -27.01 -21.63
N GLN A 878 -4.65 -26.70 -20.50
CA GLN A 878 -5.49 -27.63 -19.75
C GLN A 878 -6.60 -28.20 -20.64
N GLY A 879 -6.75 -29.54 -20.62
CA GLY A 879 -7.77 -30.24 -21.39
C GLY A 879 -7.50 -30.35 -22.91
N LEU A 880 -6.41 -29.76 -23.42
CA LEU A 880 -5.97 -29.92 -24.80
C LEU A 880 -4.75 -30.85 -24.88
N LYS A 881 -4.63 -31.60 -25.98
CA LYS A 881 -3.43 -32.41 -26.27
C LYS A 881 -2.47 -31.58 -27.13
N GLY A 882 -1.23 -31.40 -26.68
CA GLY A 882 -0.21 -30.61 -27.38
C GLY A 882 0.08 -29.26 -26.72
N THR A 883 0.89 -28.45 -27.38
CA THR A 883 1.35 -27.13 -26.92
C THR A 883 0.65 -26.01 -27.69
N LEU A 884 0.86 -24.74 -27.32
CA LEU A 884 0.26 -23.59 -28.01
C LEU A 884 0.52 -23.62 -29.52
N THR A 885 1.73 -23.98 -29.97
CA THR A 885 2.05 -24.01 -31.40
C THR A 885 1.30 -25.09 -32.19
N ASP A 886 0.77 -26.12 -31.53
CA ASP A 886 -0.11 -27.12 -32.16
C ASP A 886 -1.51 -26.54 -32.44
N TRP A 887 -1.94 -25.52 -31.67
CA TRP A 887 -3.30 -24.98 -31.69
C TRP A 887 -3.41 -23.55 -32.23
N ASP A 888 -2.33 -22.76 -32.22
CA ASP A 888 -2.26 -21.39 -32.76
C ASP A 888 -1.19 -21.30 -33.86
N ASN A 889 -1.65 -21.23 -35.12
CA ASN A 889 -0.77 -21.13 -36.28
C ASN A 889 0.07 -19.83 -36.31
N GLN A 890 -0.43 -18.73 -35.73
CA GLN A 890 0.35 -17.49 -35.63
C GLN A 890 1.53 -17.69 -34.66
N ALA A 891 1.28 -18.31 -33.50
CA ALA A 891 2.33 -18.61 -32.53
C ALA A 891 3.41 -19.54 -33.13
N ARG A 892 2.99 -20.55 -33.92
CA ARG A 892 3.92 -21.43 -34.64
C ARG A 892 4.83 -20.67 -35.61
N VAL A 893 4.24 -19.84 -36.47
CA VAL A 893 5.00 -19.01 -37.42
C VAL A 893 5.94 -18.05 -36.68
N GLN A 894 5.47 -17.42 -35.61
CA GLN A 894 6.27 -16.50 -34.80
C GLN A 894 7.46 -17.21 -34.13
N LEU A 895 7.29 -18.45 -33.65
CA LEU A 895 8.39 -19.25 -33.12
C LEU A 895 9.39 -19.64 -34.20
N GLU A 896 8.91 -20.12 -35.35
CA GLU A 896 9.77 -20.49 -36.49
C GLU A 896 10.60 -19.28 -36.96
N GLU A 897 9.97 -18.10 -37.10
CA GLU A 897 10.67 -16.88 -37.44
C GLU A 897 11.69 -16.46 -36.39
N TYR A 898 11.34 -16.56 -35.10
CA TYR A 898 12.26 -16.26 -34.00
C TYR A 898 13.50 -17.17 -34.04
N LEU A 899 13.32 -18.47 -34.28
CA LEU A 899 14.41 -19.44 -34.35
C LEU A 899 15.28 -19.26 -35.61
N LEU A 900 14.69 -18.85 -36.73
CA LEU A 900 15.39 -18.62 -38.01
C LEU A 900 16.15 -17.30 -38.04
N LYS A 901 15.55 -16.21 -37.55
CA LYS A 901 16.07 -14.83 -37.72
C LYS A 901 17.05 -14.42 -36.62
N THR A 902 17.15 -15.17 -35.51
CA THR A 902 18.03 -14.80 -34.39
C THR A 902 19.42 -15.39 -34.57
N PRO A 903 20.47 -14.57 -34.80
CA PRO A 903 21.84 -15.07 -34.92
C PRO A 903 22.33 -15.65 -33.58
N LYS A 904 23.04 -16.78 -33.62
CA LYS A 904 23.63 -17.41 -32.43
C LYS A 904 24.86 -16.68 -31.90
N GLU A 905 25.65 -16.11 -32.80
CA GLU A 905 26.84 -15.32 -32.50
C GLU A 905 26.65 -13.90 -32.98
N VAL A 906 26.99 -12.94 -32.11
CA VAL A 906 26.85 -11.52 -32.41
C VAL A 906 28.15 -10.80 -32.11
N TYR A 907 28.62 -10.00 -33.05
CA TYR A 907 29.87 -9.25 -32.98
C TYR A 907 29.55 -7.76 -32.95
N TYR A 908 30.16 -7.01 -32.04
CA TYR A 908 29.90 -5.57 -31.88
C TYR A 908 31.15 -4.74 -32.17
N HIS A 909 30.96 -3.63 -32.90
CA HIS A 909 31.93 -2.57 -33.04
C HIS A 909 31.46 -1.28 -32.35
N GLY A 910 32.38 -0.68 -31.60
CA GLY A 910 32.15 0.44 -30.68
C GLY A 910 33.34 0.58 -29.74
#